data_AF-A0A978T691-F1
#
_entry.id   AF-A0A978T691-F1
#
_cell.length_a   1.000
_cell.length_b   1.000
_cell.length_c   1.000
_cell.angle_alpha   90.00
_cell.angle_beta   90.00
_cell.angle_gamma   90.00
#
_symmetry.space_group_name_H-M   'P 1'
#
loop_
_entity.id
_entity.type
_entity.pdbx_description
1 polymer ?
#
loop_
_entity_poly.entity_id
_entity_poly.type
_entity_poly.pdbx_seq_one_letter_code
_entity_poly.pdbx_strand_id
1 'polypeptide(L)'
;APSSGDVTGAINTAKGNRGGDVTINASGDIVVDGVITASNPTPTTIVPQGGNVSIQSSSGNLVLGPIGTVGVTQSGRISLRGQNIAVGTIVTEINQGGQILGRGGGIDISANNALVVGNILGESLTATGNLLLTNLGVLQQPLPGNVPPEYQPFLTTSRIITSGSQQYNGQLFLNDNTIINGSNIRIGAVDSFDLNLPGAISQLTPPQVVTSILNSIANRGNANASSLTLNATRGLNLEGEIGSVAGLANLTVSSPATSVNAPLIRTTGDQIYNTPLLLGGDVTLTSNSFIRLLRDVTGVGNLTLNSDSVFVGGKVDIGSLSVTASNFFVRTDNIETSGSQQIDSIISLQNSVNFKAGGVFSARNIAGSGTSININANTISVGDIATGGGNINLNARGTNTITAGNIISGGGNINLTSSGDIQVGSVSSRGNARSGNIQISTPGNLQVTGFSSRGVSVDAGEGGSVTIDLFPGGLGLSSRLPFTVGNPARNGTAGIITNTNFFIPPGDYFFTTEIGNLRLLLLNTPINLNTTILPPETITPPPAAASPPVIPIATVAEAVKILTAIEEEAAEKPALVYVSFSPKGYQPRDIEEEFVRREALNTQEYSRIGVNKVDLAPTVNFQRRDDDLLDLVIITSRGEPVRVVVPVTRKEVVEAANKLWETAQLVDSDEYKTYASQLYQWLIVPIEGKLKERQISNLLFFLPAEIRFLPVAALYDSQNQQFLVEKYSSGLAPSLNLNDNRYRPIKDANLLAMGASQFAQPDVSPLPAVRVEIPTIKEIWEGKKTEEYQRYLDQNFTLDNIKRNLTEKPHQIVHLGTHGKFAGREEAYIQLYDSRLGLRQIEVLPLNKPLVELMVLSACETAFGDEIAELGFAGLAVKAGVKSAIGSVWEVSDTGTLALMTEFYTQLKQQTTKAEALRQAQLALLKGKVRKSEDGKKIITPQLQISLEGLPEGALIPEDLSHPFYWAPFTMIGNPW
;
A
#
# COMPACT_ATOMS: atom_id res chain seq x y z
N ALA A 1 31.68 56.34 -28.11
CA ALA A 1 32.47 55.73 -29.20
C ALA A 1 33.94 55.80 -28.80
N PRO A 2 34.63 54.66 -28.83
CA PRO A 2 35.44 54.38 -30.01
C PRO A 2 34.96 53.14 -30.76
N SER A 3 35.09 53.24 -32.07
CA SER A 3 34.97 52.16 -33.05
C SER A 3 36.05 51.11 -32.83
N SER A 4 35.66 49.83 -32.85
CA SER A 4 36.52 48.65 -33.04
C SER A 4 37.85 48.66 -32.29
N GLY A 5 37.82 48.27 -31.03
CA GLY A 5 39.03 47.93 -30.28
C GLY A 5 38.63 47.19 -29.02
N ASP A 6 39.03 45.92 -28.92
CA ASP A 6 38.91 45.14 -27.69
C ASP A 6 39.58 45.91 -26.56
N VAL A 7 38.80 46.35 -25.57
CA VAL A 7 39.35 46.90 -24.33
C VAL A 7 39.78 45.72 -23.47
N THR A 8 41.01 45.24 -23.69
CA THR A 8 41.65 44.27 -22.80
C THR A 8 42.20 45.01 -21.58
N GLY A 9 41.44 45.01 -20.49
CA GLY A 9 41.85 45.60 -19.22
C GLY A 9 41.25 44.85 -18.04
N ALA A 10 42.09 44.38 -17.11
CA ALA A 10 41.62 43.91 -15.82
C ALA A 10 41.12 45.11 -15.00
N ILE A 11 39.82 45.18 -14.72
CA ILE A 11 39.27 46.17 -13.77
C ILE A 11 39.66 45.72 -12.36
N ASN A 12 40.88 46.04 -11.97
CA ASN A 12 41.39 45.79 -10.63
C ASN A 12 41.25 47.06 -9.80
N THR A 13 40.28 47.11 -8.87
CA THR A 13 40.15 48.20 -7.90
C THR A 13 41.18 48.03 -6.76
N ALA A 14 42.46 47.92 -7.10
CA ALA A 14 43.51 47.74 -6.10
C ALA A 14 44.15 49.07 -5.72
N LYS A 15 43.72 49.63 -4.58
CA LYS A 15 44.54 49.98 -3.39
C LYS A 15 43.90 51.14 -2.62
N GLY A 16 43.45 50.83 -1.40
CA GLY A 16 43.35 51.78 -0.30
C GLY A 16 42.07 52.62 -0.27
N ASN A 17 41.16 52.25 0.63
CA ASN A 17 40.14 53.13 1.23
C ASN A 17 39.34 54.05 0.29
N ARG A 18 38.33 53.46 -0.38
CA ARG A 18 36.91 53.88 -0.44
C ARG A 18 36.25 53.06 -1.55
N GLY A 19 35.27 52.23 -1.20
CA GLY A 19 34.53 51.41 -2.17
C GLY A 19 33.81 52.27 -3.22
N GLY A 20 33.59 51.69 -4.40
CA GLY A 20 32.97 52.37 -5.53
C GLY A 20 32.25 51.39 -6.45
N ASP A 21 31.12 51.84 -7.01
CA ASP A 21 30.31 51.07 -7.94
C ASP A 21 31.07 50.84 -9.26
N VAL A 22 31.00 49.62 -9.79
CA VAL A 22 31.50 49.27 -11.14
C VAL A 22 30.33 49.34 -12.10
N THR A 23 30.40 50.23 -13.10
CA THR A 23 29.40 50.31 -14.17
C THR A 23 30.05 50.15 -15.54
N ILE A 24 29.57 49.20 -16.34
CA ILE A 24 30.01 48.97 -17.73
C ILE A 24 28.79 49.08 -18.63
N ASN A 25 28.81 50.04 -19.56
CA ASN A 25 27.73 50.27 -20.53
C ASN A 25 28.26 50.21 -21.95
N ALA A 26 27.64 49.42 -22.83
CA ALA A 26 27.97 49.36 -24.25
C ALA A 26 26.73 49.23 -25.14
N SER A 27 26.86 49.57 -26.42
CA SER A 27 25.81 49.32 -27.41
C SER A 27 25.94 47.95 -28.10
N GLY A 28 27.15 47.39 -28.17
CA GLY A 28 27.41 46.06 -28.75
C GLY A 28 27.59 44.97 -27.69
N ASP A 29 28.15 43.83 -28.09
CA ASP A 29 28.45 42.72 -27.18
C ASP A 29 29.46 43.14 -26.10
N ILE A 30 29.29 42.61 -24.89
CA ILE A 30 30.21 42.76 -23.77
C ILE A 30 30.73 41.38 -23.40
N VAL A 31 32.06 41.21 -23.41
CA VAL A 31 32.74 39.96 -23.08
C VAL A 31 33.75 40.24 -21.97
N VAL A 32 33.65 39.51 -20.86
CA VAL A 32 34.60 39.57 -19.74
C VAL A 32 35.08 38.17 -19.44
N ASP A 33 36.27 37.81 -19.94
CA ASP A 33 36.86 36.48 -19.76
C ASP A 33 37.36 36.26 -18.32
N GLY A 34 37.00 35.13 -17.72
CA GLY A 34 37.61 34.72 -16.47
C GLY A 34 37.47 33.27 -16.01
N VAL A 35 38.62 32.65 -15.75
CA VAL A 35 38.81 31.27 -15.29
C VAL A 35 39.30 31.31 -13.83
N ILE A 36 38.77 30.43 -12.95
CA ILE A 36 39.34 30.23 -11.60
C ILE A 36 39.89 28.80 -11.48
N THR A 37 41.18 28.71 -11.17
CA THR A 37 41.82 27.57 -10.50
C THR A 37 41.81 27.81 -8.99
N ALA A 38 41.40 26.82 -8.20
CA ALA A 38 41.39 26.92 -6.74
C ALA A 38 42.81 26.69 -6.16
N SER A 39 43.65 27.73 -6.15
CA SER A 39 44.77 27.90 -5.18
C SER A 39 45.43 29.28 -5.33
N ASN A 40 44.92 30.26 -4.56
CA ASN A 40 45.46 31.63 -4.33
C ASN A 40 45.33 32.67 -5.50
N PRO A 41 45.40 33.99 -5.23
CA PRO A 41 44.35 34.93 -5.64
C PRO A 41 44.69 35.86 -6.83
N THR A 42 43.71 35.98 -7.74
CA THR A 42 43.51 36.94 -8.86
C THR A 42 44.48 36.81 -10.06
N PRO A 43 44.02 36.95 -11.34
CA PRO A 43 42.73 37.50 -11.84
C PRO A 43 41.85 36.42 -12.52
N THR A 44 40.52 36.48 -12.45
CA THR A 44 39.68 37.17 -13.46
C THR A 44 38.20 37.15 -13.02
N THR A 45 37.92 37.67 -11.83
CA THR A 45 36.56 37.84 -11.33
C THR A 45 36.31 39.34 -11.19
N ILE A 46 35.15 39.85 -11.63
CA ILE A 46 34.75 41.22 -11.31
C ILE A 46 34.49 41.24 -9.81
N VAL A 47 35.42 41.80 -9.03
CA VAL A 47 35.34 41.83 -7.57
C VAL A 47 35.73 43.22 -7.07
N PRO A 48 34.81 44.20 -7.08
CA PRO A 48 35.08 45.49 -6.48
C PRO A 48 35.27 45.36 -4.96
N GLN A 49 36.19 46.15 -4.41
CA GLN A 49 36.29 46.36 -2.96
C GLN A 49 35.18 47.31 -2.48
N GLY A 50 33.96 46.78 -2.32
CA GLY A 50 32.73 47.50 -1.93
C GLY A 50 32.07 48.33 -3.06
N GLY A 51 30.74 48.30 -3.13
CA GLY A 51 29.92 48.99 -4.16
C GLY A 51 29.09 48.06 -5.05
N ASN A 52 28.14 48.60 -5.82
CA ASN A 52 27.29 47.88 -6.79
C ASN A 52 28.07 47.50 -8.07
N VAL A 53 27.69 46.41 -8.74
CA VAL A 53 28.17 46.05 -10.08
C VAL A 53 27.00 46.17 -11.06
N SER A 54 27.10 47.01 -12.08
CA SER A 54 26.07 47.18 -13.11
C SER A 54 26.68 47.01 -14.50
N ILE A 55 26.27 45.97 -15.23
CA ILE A 55 26.77 45.70 -16.58
C ILE A 55 25.59 45.67 -17.54
N GLN A 56 25.57 46.59 -18.50
CA GLN A 56 24.47 46.78 -19.42
C GLN A 56 24.94 46.86 -20.88
N SER A 57 24.42 45.98 -21.72
CA SER A 57 24.42 46.13 -23.17
C SER A 57 23.04 46.55 -23.66
N SER A 58 22.93 47.59 -24.49
CA SER A 58 21.63 48.06 -25.01
C SER A 58 21.10 47.23 -26.18
N SER A 59 21.97 46.53 -26.92
CA SER A 59 21.58 45.77 -28.11
C SER A 59 22.43 44.52 -28.39
N GLY A 60 23.42 44.20 -27.55
CA GLY A 60 24.29 43.03 -27.70
C GLY A 60 24.15 42.00 -26.58
N ASN A 61 24.91 40.92 -26.72
CA ASN A 61 25.03 39.84 -25.75
C ASN A 61 26.00 40.22 -24.62
N LEU A 62 25.84 39.57 -23.48
CA LEU A 62 26.71 39.72 -22.32
C LEU A 62 27.27 38.35 -21.96
N VAL A 63 28.58 38.17 -22.11
CA VAL A 63 29.28 36.94 -21.72
C VAL A 63 30.32 37.25 -20.66
N LEU A 64 30.12 36.68 -19.49
CA LEU A 64 30.83 37.05 -18.27
C LEU A 64 31.39 35.79 -17.60
N GLY A 65 32.64 35.87 -17.14
CA GLY A 65 33.15 34.95 -16.12
C GLY A 65 32.41 35.11 -14.78
N PRO A 66 32.92 34.50 -13.70
CA PRO A 66 32.35 34.67 -12.36
C PRO A 66 32.35 36.15 -11.90
N ILE A 67 31.33 36.54 -11.12
CA ILE A 67 31.17 37.89 -10.55
C ILE A 67 31.03 37.79 -9.03
N GLY A 68 31.77 38.62 -8.29
CA GLY A 68 31.81 38.67 -6.83
C GLY A 68 31.80 40.12 -6.30
N THR A 69 31.50 40.37 -5.02
CA THR A 69 31.95 41.63 -4.36
C THR A 69 32.67 41.32 -3.04
N VAL A 70 33.71 42.09 -2.69
CA VAL A 70 34.53 41.86 -1.48
C VAL A 70 34.49 43.06 -0.53
N GLY A 71 34.37 42.80 0.78
CA GLY A 71 35.03 43.64 1.79
C GLY A 71 34.27 44.79 2.47
N VAL A 72 32.94 44.84 2.49
CA VAL A 72 32.20 45.79 3.35
C VAL A 72 30.95 45.16 3.97
N THR A 73 30.57 45.61 5.17
CA THR A 73 29.35 45.20 5.92
C THR A 73 28.02 45.54 5.21
N GLN A 74 28.07 46.15 4.02
CA GLN A 74 26.95 46.36 3.09
C GLN A 74 27.43 46.00 1.67
N SER A 75 27.32 44.73 1.30
CA SER A 75 27.56 44.20 -0.05
C SER A 75 26.67 44.90 -1.09
N GLY A 76 27.24 45.24 -2.25
CA GLY A 76 26.53 45.96 -3.31
C GLY A 76 25.67 45.07 -4.20
N ARG A 77 24.72 45.68 -4.92
CA ARG A 77 23.80 45.07 -5.86
C ARG A 77 24.52 44.70 -7.18
N ILE A 78 24.29 43.51 -7.72
CA ILE A 78 24.78 43.08 -9.04
C ILE A 78 23.62 43.16 -10.05
N SER A 79 23.68 44.03 -11.05
CA SER A 79 22.66 44.20 -12.10
C SER A 79 23.25 43.89 -13.47
N LEU A 80 22.72 42.87 -14.15
CA LEU A 80 23.12 42.45 -15.48
C LEU A 80 21.97 42.68 -16.47
N ARG A 81 22.23 43.42 -17.55
CA ARG A 81 21.22 43.74 -18.58
C ARG A 81 21.80 43.54 -19.99
N GLY A 82 21.09 42.82 -20.85
CA GLY A 82 21.53 42.56 -22.23
C GLY A 82 20.49 41.81 -23.06
N GLN A 83 20.77 41.54 -24.33
CA GLN A 83 19.85 40.75 -25.17
C GLN A 83 19.83 39.27 -24.74
N ASN A 84 21.02 38.66 -24.65
CA ASN A 84 21.24 37.36 -24.01
C ASN A 84 22.41 37.50 -23.03
N ILE A 85 22.30 36.85 -21.86
CA ILE A 85 23.34 36.86 -20.82
C ILE A 85 23.84 35.42 -20.65
N ALA A 86 25.14 35.22 -20.64
CA ALA A 86 25.78 34.00 -20.14
C ALA A 86 26.81 34.41 -19.09
N VAL A 87 26.63 33.95 -17.86
CA VAL A 87 27.47 34.33 -16.73
C VAL A 87 27.86 33.10 -15.92
N GLY A 88 29.08 33.11 -15.37
CA GLY A 88 29.54 32.11 -14.41
C GLY A 88 28.84 32.22 -13.05
N THR A 89 29.54 31.84 -11.99
CA THR A 89 29.04 31.98 -10.61
C THR A 89 28.85 33.46 -10.25
N ILE A 90 27.72 33.80 -9.60
CA ILE A 90 27.41 35.15 -9.10
C ILE A 90 27.35 35.12 -7.57
N VAL A 91 28.20 35.92 -6.91
CA VAL A 91 28.26 36.01 -5.44
C VAL A 91 28.21 37.46 -5.00
N THR A 92 27.28 37.84 -4.12
CA THR A 92 27.20 39.22 -3.64
C THR A 92 28.18 39.53 -2.51
N GLU A 93 28.69 38.54 -1.78
CA GLU A 93 29.70 38.73 -0.73
C GLU A 93 30.73 37.60 -0.67
N ILE A 94 31.99 38.02 -0.78
CA ILE A 94 33.19 37.22 -0.51
C ILE A 94 33.96 37.95 0.60
N ASN A 95 34.38 37.23 1.65
CA ASN A 95 35.14 37.86 2.72
C ASN A 95 36.59 38.19 2.29
N GLN A 96 37.30 38.98 3.10
CA GLN A 96 38.69 39.36 2.82
C GLN A 96 39.66 38.15 2.75
N GLY A 97 39.26 36.99 3.29
CA GLY A 97 39.98 35.71 3.20
C GLY A 97 39.58 34.83 2.01
N GLY A 98 38.72 35.32 1.10
CA GLY A 98 38.28 34.59 -0.09
C GLY A 98 37.17 33.57 0.15
N GLN A 99 36.60 33.49 1.35
CA GLN A 99 35.46 32.62 1.62
C GLN A 99 34.18 33.24 1.05
N ILE A 100 33.44 32.43 0.30
CA ILE A 100 32.13 32.75 -0.25
C ILE A 100 31.11 32.76 0.89
N LEU A 101 30.51 33.92 1.17
CA LEU A 101 29.55 34.09 2.26
C LEU A 101 28.13 34.33 1.77
N GLY A 102 27.98 35.09 0.68
CA GLY A 102 26.69 35.40 0.07
C GLY A 102 25.72 36.20 0.95
N ARG A 103 26.20 36.96 1.94
CA ARG A 103 25.33 37.78 2.81
C ARG A 103 25.28 39.21 2.30
N GLY A 104 24.07 39.80 2.28
CA GLY A 104 23.81 41.16 1.82
C GLY A 104 23.95 41.36 0.30
N GLY A 105 23.19 42.29 -0.27
CA GLY A 105 23.23 42.67 -1.69
C GLY A 105 22.30 41.84 -2.59
N GLY A 106 21.63 42.49 -3.55
CA GLY A 106 20.69 41.86 -4.48
C GLY A 106 21.28 41.61 -5.87
N ILE A 107 20.77 40.60 -6.57
CA ILE A 107 21.16 40.26 -7.94
C ILE A 107 19.95 40.51 -8.86
N ASP A 108 20.12 41.28 -9.93
CA ASP A 108 19.10 41.48 -10.96
C ASP A 108 19.64 41.10 -12.32
N ILE A 109 18.91 40.21 -12.99
CA ILE A 109 19.23 39.75 -14.34
C ILE A 109 18.06 40.09 -15.25
N SER A 110 18.31 40.88 -16.28
CA SER A 110 17.29 41.26 -17.27
C SER A 110 17.79 40.99 -18.68
N ALA A 111 17.27 39.94 -19.31
CA ALA A 111 17.58 39.55 -20.67
C ALA A 111 16.43 38.74 -21.29
N ASN A 112 16.44 38.54 -22.61
CA ASN A 112 15.50 37.60 -23.24
C ASN A 112 15.83 36.17 -22.79
N ASN A 113 17.12 35.83 -22.77
CA ASN A 113 17.63 34.55 -22.26
C ASN A 113 18.87 34.81 -21.39
N ALA A 114 18.84 34.33 -20.15
CA ALA A 114 19.94 34.36 -19.23
C ALA A 114 20.37 32.94 -18.88
N LEU A 115 21.67 32.67 -19.01
CA LEU A 115 22.31 31.43 -18.60
C LEU A 115 23.23 31.72 -17.40
N VAL A 116 23.06 30.97 -16.33
CA VAL A 116 24.00 30.92 -15.21
C VAL A 116 24.65 29.54 -15.13
N VAL A 117 25.98 29.50 -15.25
CA VAL A 117 26.79 28.26 -15.30
C VAL A 117 27.37 27.86 -13.94
N GLY A 118 26.88 28.45 -12.86
CA GLY A 118 27.37 28.18 -11.51
C GLY A 118 26.40 28.63 -10.41
N ASN A 119 26.94 28.85 -9.21
CA ASN A 119 26.12 29.20 -8.05
C ASN A 119 25.61 30.63 -8.13
N ILE A 120 24.42 30.85 -7.58
CA ILE A 120 23.91 32.18 -7.25
C ILE A 120 23.81 32.29 -5.74
N LEU A 121 24.62 33.20 -5.16
CA LEU A 121 24.71 33.40 -3.73
C LEU A 121 24.57 34.89 -3.41
N GLY A 122 23.45 35.27 -2.80
CA GLY A 122 23.21 36.65 -2.38
C GLY A 122 21.92 36.84 -1.59
N GLU A 123 21.58 38.08 -1.26
CA GLU A 123 20.39 38.35 -0.45
C GLU A 123 19.11 38.23 -1.28
N SER A 124 19.06 38.68 -2.53
CA SER A 124 17.87 38.54 -3.40
C SER A 124 18.26 38.23 -4.84
N LEU A 125 17.35 37.61 -5.60
CA LEU A 125 17.49 37.41 -7.04
C LEU A 125 16.20 37.81 -7.76
N THR A 126 16.29 38.81 -8.64
CA THR A 126 15.24 39.16 -9.59
C THR A 126 15.69 38.78 -10.99
N ALA A 127 14.95 37.90 -11.66
CA ALA A 127 15.20 37.57 -13.07
C ALA A 127 13.95 37.85 -13.92
N THR A 128 14.15 38.56 -15.03
CA THR A 128 13.11 38.80 -16.04
C THR A 128 13.52 38.20 -17.38
N GLY A 129 12.60 37.49 -18.03
CA GLY A 129 12.85 36.71 -19.24
C GLY A 129 13.14 35.23 -18.93
N ASN A 130 13.69 34.49 -19.89
CA ASN A 130 14.02 33.08 -19.70
C ASN A 130 15.30 32.96 -18.87
N LEU A 131 15.28 32.15 -17.81
CA LEU A 131 16.45 31.84 -17.00
C LEU A 131 16.77 30.36 -17.10
N LEU A 132 17.98 30.04 -17.53
CA LEU A 132 18.53 28.69 -17.57
C LEU A 132 19.61 28.57 -16.49
N LEU A 133 19.53 27.50 -15.71
CA LEU A 133 20.52 27.09 -14.73
C LEU A 133 21.13 25.77 -15.21
N THR A 134 22.46 25.60 -15.13
CA THR A 134 23.16 24.55 -15.91
C THR A 134 23.96 23.47 -15.20
N ASN A 135 24.08 23.41 -13.86
CA ASN A 135 24.95 22.40 -13.22
C ASN A 135 24.60 22.02 -11.75
N LEU A 136 24.08 20.81 -11.50
CA LEU A 136 23.86 20.12 -10.21
C LEU A 136 24.12 18.61 -10.46
N GLY A 137 25.01 18.01 -9.65
CA GLY A 137 25.03 16.56 -9.40
C GLY A 137 25.52 16.26 -7.98
N VAL A 138 25.04 15.19 -7.35
CA VAL A 138 25.30 14.72 -5.95
C VAL A 138 25.86 13.28 -6.03
N LEU A 139 26.90 12.85 -5.30
CA LEU A 139 26.84 12.17 -3.97
C LEU A 139 28.23 11.87 -3.38
N GLN A 140 28.24 11.77 -2.04
CA GLN A 140 29.31 11.26 -1.18
C GLN A 140 29.69 9.80 -1.54
N GLN A 141 30.94 9.57 -1.94
CA GLN A 141 31.82 8.44 -1.58
C GLN A 141 33.27 8.83 -1.98
N PRO A 142 34.32 8.33 -1.31
CA PRO A 142 35.69 8.77 -1.57
C PRO A 142 36.17 8.28 -2.94
N LEU A 143 36.65 9.20 -3.79
CA LEU A 143 37.26 8.87 -5.07
C LEU A 143 38.55 8.05 -4.85
N PRO A 144 38.85 7.03 -5.68
CA PRO A 144 40.15 6.37 -5.70
C PRO A 144 41.24 7.39 -6.06
N GLY A 145 42.40 7.30 -5.41
CA GLY A 145 43.43 8.35 -5.33
C GLY A 145 44.14 8.82 -6.62
N ASN A 146 43.61 8.58 -7.81
CA ASN A 146 44.30 8.86 -9.08
C ASN A 146 43.50 9.73 -10.08
N VAL A 147 42.74 10.74 -9.63
CA VAL A 147 42.15 11.76 -10.53
C VAL A 147 43.02 13.02 -10.52
N PRO A 148 43.51 13.52 -11.67
CA PRO A 148 44.35 14.72 -11.74
C PRO A 148 43.65 15.99 -11.19
N PRO A 149 44.37 16.90 -10.49
CA PRO A 149 43.77 18.07 -9.84
C PRO A 149 43.01 19.02 -10.77
N GLU A 150 43.40 19.10 -12.04
CA GLU A 150 42.74 19.96 -13.04
C GLU A 150 41.30 19.53 -13.42
N TYR A 151 40.88 18.31 -13.06
CA TYR A 151 39.53 17.80 -13.36
C TYR A 151 38.60 17.76 -12.14
N GLN A 152 39.09 18.12 -10.95
CA GLN A 152 38.28 18.20 -9.72
C GLN A 152 37.24 19.35 -9.65
N PRO A 153 37.34 20.49 -10.38
CA PRO A 153 36.38 21.59 -10.25
C PRO A 153 35.01 21.38 -10.91
N PHE A 154 34.77 20.28 -11.64
CA PHE A 154 33.49 20.06 -12.35
C PHE A 154 32.43 19.32 -11.54
N LEU A 155 32.64 19.16 -10.23
CA LEU A 155 31.71 18.45 -9.34
C LEU A 155 31.29 19.37 -8.19
N THR A 156 30.25 20.16 -8.39
CA THR A 156 29.55 20.85 -7.29
C THR A 156 28.04 20.79 -7.48
N THR A 157 27.37 20.44 -6.38
CA THR A 157 25.96 20.72 -6.10
C THR A 157 25.61 22.16 -6.45
N SER A 158 24.59 22.44 -7.27
CA SER A 158 23.95 23.76 -7.17
C SER A 158 22.80 23.84 -6.18
N ARG A 159 22.81 24.97 -5.50
CA ARG A 159 21.85 25.31 -4.49
C ARG A 159 21.72 26.80 -4.66
N ILE A 160 20.56 27.26 -5.13
CA ILE A 160 20.27 28.68 -5.09
C ILE A 160 20.00 28.98 -3.61
N ILE A 161 21.02 29.50 -2.93
CA ILE A 161 20.90 29.99 -1.56
C ILE A 161 20.81 31.50 -1.64
N THR A 162 19.60 32.02 -1.48
CA THR A 162 19.41 33.43 -1.17
C THR A 162 18.59 33.58 0.11
N SER A 163 18.84 34.64 0.88
CA SER A 163 18.15 34.85 2.17
C SER A 163 16.90 35.73 2.07
N GLY A 164 16.64 36.31 0.90
CA GLY A 164 15.61 37.31 0.63
C GLY A 164 14.64 36.88 -0.48
N SER A 165 13.97 37.86 -1.07
CA SER A 165 12.92 37.60 -2.07
C SER A 165 13.52 37.17 -3.42
N GLN A 166 12.83 36.26 -4.10
CA GLN A 166 13.17 35.75 -5.40
C GLN A 166 11.97 35.87 -6.34
N GLN A 167 12.22 36.37 -7.54
CA GLN A 167 11.18 36.53 -8.56
C GLN A 167 11.70 36.14 -9.93
N TYR A 168 11.04 35.17 -10.54
CA TYR A 168 11.30 34.68 -11.89
C TYR A 168 10.01 34.80 -12.69
N ASN A 169 9.88 35.83 -13.52
CA ASN A 169 8.62 36.10 -14.24
C ASN A 169 8.55 35.43 -15.63
N GLY A 170 9.64 34.81 -16.10
CA GLY A 170 9.67 34.08 -17.37
C GLY A 170 9.86 32.58 -17.15
N GLN A 171 10.35 31.88 -18.17
CA GLN A 171 10.52 30.43 -18.10
C GLN A 171 11.85 30.06 -17.44
N LEU A 172 11.78 29.22 -16.40
CA LEU A 172 12.94 28.61 -15.75
C LEU A 172 13.21 27.24 -16.39
N PHE A 173 14.41 27.05 -16.92
CA PHE A 173 14.84 25.76 -17.47
C PHE A 173 15.79 25.07 -16.50
N LEU A 174 15.46 23.84 -16.13
CA LEU A 174 16.25 23.00 -15.23
C LEU A 174 16.95 21.92 -16.05
N ASN A 175 18.28 21.92 -16.08
CA ASN A 175 19.00 20.79 -16.66
C ASN A 175 19.50 19.78 -15.63
N ASP A 176 19.03 19.92 -14.39
CA ASP A 176 19.55 19.21 -13.23
C ASP A 176 18.61 19.32 -12.00
N ASN A 177 18.93 18.64 -10.89
CA ASN A 177 18.07 18.59 -9.69
C ASN A 177 18.13 19.84 -8.80
N THR A 178 17.41 20.90 -9.14
CA THR A 178 17.51 22.20 -8.46
C THR A 178 16.84 22.30 -7.08
N ILE A 179 17.55 22.94 -6.13
CA ILE A 179 17.02 23.38 -4.82
C ILE A 179 17.07 24.91 -4.72
N ILE A 180 15.92 25.53 -4.48
CA ILE A 180 15.77 26.98 -4.30
C ILE A 180 15.38 27.29 -2.86
N ASN A 181 16.21 28.06 -2.14
CA ASN A 181 15.92 28.53 -0.79
C ASN A 181 15.80 30.06 -0.76
N GLY A 182 14.73 30.62 -0.19
CA GLY A 182 14.47 32.07 -0.15
C GLY A 182 13.45 32.51 0.90
N SER A 183 13.24 33.83 1.07
CA SER A 183 12.20 34.34 1.98
C SER A 183 10.83 34.41 1.31
N ASN A 184 10.71 35.10 0.19
CA ASN A 184 9.56 34.99 -0.71
C ASN A 184 10.04 34.40 -2.04
N ILE A 185 9.34 33.42 -2.60
CA ILE A 185 9.67 32.83 -3.89
C ILE A 185 8.49 33.00 -4.84
N ARG A 186 8.70 33.62 -6.00
CA ARG A 186 7.72 33.68 -7.10
C ARG A 186 8.32 33.02 -8.33
N ILE A 187 7.77 31.88 -8.74
CA ILE A 187 8.20 31.10 -9.90
C ILE A 187 7.13 31.21 -10.99
N GLY A 188 7.54 31.60 -12.20
CA GLY A 188 6.75 31.51 -13.42
C GLY A 188 6.78 30.09 -14.03
N ALA A 189 6.73 29.99 -15.36
CA ALA A 189 6.77 28.68 -16.03
C ALA A 189 8.10 27.95 -15.76
N VAL A 190 8.08 26.62 -15.66
CA VAL A 190 9.29 25.79 -15.44
C VAL A 190 9.26 24.58 -16.35
N ASP A 191 10.38 24.20 -16.97
CA ASP A 191 10.52 22.93 -17.72
C ASP A 191 11.89 22.30 -17.46
N SER A 192 11.97 20.98 -17.59
CA SER A 192 13.27 20.28 -17.67
C SER A 192 13.93 20.51 -19.04
N PHE A 193 15.26 20.39 -19.13
CA PHE A 193 16.01 20.65 -20.34
C PHE A 193 17.36 19.89 -20.40
N ASP A 194 17.83 19.42 -21.56
CA ASP A 194 19.16 18.78 -21.70
C ASP A 194 20.16 19.67 -22.44
N LEU A 195 21.09 20.32 -21.73
CA LEU A 195 22.09 21.18 -22.36
C LEU A 195 23.18 20.38 -23.09
N ASN A 196 23.17 20.45 -24.41
CA ASN A 196 24.20 19.87 -25.28
C ASN A 196 25.04 20.98 -25.93
N LEU A 197 26.22 21.28 -25.35
CA LEU A 197 27.19 22.21 -25.95
C LEU A 197 28.14 21.45 -26.91
N PRO A 198 28.33 21.92 -28.15
CA PRO A 198 29.26 21.29 -29.09
C PRO A 198 30.71 21.66 -28.74
N GLY A 199 31.54 20.66 -28.36
CA GLY A 199 32.97 20.84 -28.11
C GLY A 199 33.33 21.44 -26.74
N ALA A 200 34.62 21.73 -26.51
CA ALA A 200 35.07 22.37 -25.28
C ALA A 200 34.57 23.84 -25.24
N ILE A 201 33.91 24.23 -24.15
CA ILE A 201 33.33 25.58 -23.96
C ILE A 201 34.36 26.70 -24.26
N SER A 202 35.65 26.45 -23.96
CA SER A 202 36.76 27.37 -24.20
C SER A 202 37.09 27.63 -25.69
N GLN A 203 36.45 26.91 -26.62
CA GLN A 203 36.65 27.06 -28.07
C GLN A 203 35.49 27.77 -28.78
N LEU A 204 34.42 28.11 -28.07
CA LEU A 204 33.24 28.76 -28.63
C LEU A 204 33.33 30.29 -28.46
N THR A 205 33.02 31.03 -29.51
CA THR A 205 32.83 32.50 -29.40
C THR A 205 31.56 32.81 -28.60
N PRO A 206 31.47 33.99 -27.95
CA PRO A 206 30.28 34.43 -27.22
C PRO A 206 28.95 34.23 -28.00
N PRO A 207 28.87 34.59 -29.30
CA PRO A 207 27.66 34.33 -30.09
C PRO A 207 27.37 32.85 -30.36
N GLN A 208 28.40 32.00 -30.47
CA GLN A 208 28.25 30.55 -30.67
C GLN A 208 27.72 29.88 -29.40
N VAL A 209 28.23 30.24 -28.22
CA VAL A 209 27.73 29.75 -26.93
C VAL A 209 26.24 30.07 -26.81
N VAL A 210 25.86 31.34 -27.03
CA VAL A 210 24.46 31.80 -26.99
C VAL A 210 23.60 31.01 -27.97
N THR A 211 24.05 30.83 -29.21
CA THR A 211 23.28 30.10 -30.23
C THR A 211 23.06 28.62 -29.87
N SER A 212 24.08 27.93 -29.36
CA SER A 212 23.96 26.53 -28.92
C SER A 212 22.96 26.37 -27.77
N ILE A 213 22.93 27.32 -26.83
CA ILE A 213 21.98 27.35 -25.70
C ILE A 213 20.56 27.61 -26.20
N LEU A 214 20.37 28.56 -27.13
CA LEU A 214 19.03 28.87 -27.67
C LEU A 214 18.45 27.68 -28.44
N ASN A 215 19.26 27.00 -29.25
CA ASN A 215 18.86 25.78 -29.95
C ASN A 215 18.50 24.65 -28.98
N SER A 216 19.29 24.54 -27.93
CA SER A 216 19.06 23.68 -26.79
C SER A 216 17.66 23.95 -26.18
N ILE A 217 17.38 25.16 -25.70
CA ILE A 217 16.07 25.57 -25.14
C ILE A 217 14.90 25.28 -26.10
N ALA A 218 15.11 25.47 -27.40
CA ALA A 218 14.10 25.18 -28.43
C ALA A 218 13.76 23.68 -28.53
N ASN A 219 14.69 22.78 -28.23
CA ASN A 219 14.54 21.32 -28.35
C ASN A 219 14.14 20.59 -27.06
N ARG A 220 13.69 21.32 -26.03
CA ARG A 220 13.42 20.76 -24.69
C ARG A 220 12.39 19.62 -24.60
N GLY A 221 11.57 19.39 -25.62
CA GLY A 221 10.54 18.33 -25.60
C GLY A 221 11.04 16.91 -25.37
N ASN A 222 12.34 16.64 -25.60
CA ASN A 222 12.97 15.34 -25.39
C ASN A 222 13.92 15.31 -24.19
N ALA A 223 13.87 16.32 -23.32
CA ALA A 223 14.82 16.44 -22.23
C ALA A 223 14.59 15.42 -21.11
N ASN A 224 15.68 14.98 -20.47
CA ASN A 224 15.60 14.21 -19.24
C ASN A 224 14.89 15.02 -18.13
N ALA A 225 14.12 14.32 -17.31
CA ALA A 225 13.36 14.94 -16.23
C ALA A 225 14.27 15.32 -15.06
N SER A 226 14.12 16.55 -14.56
CA SER A 226 14.91 17.12 -13.46
C SER A 226 14.05 17.47 -12.26
N SER A 227 14.56 17.27 -11.04
CA SER A 227 13.80 17.52 -9.80
C SER A 227 13.88 18.98 -9.37
N LEU A 228 12.81 19.51 -8.80
CA LEU A 228 12.77 20.85 -8.22
C LEU A 228 12.32 20.79 -6.76
N THR A 229 13.12 21.37 -5.87
CA THR A 229 12.77 21.60 -4.46
C THR A 229 12.71 23.10 -4.17
N LEU A 230 11.57 23.56 -3.66
CA LEU A 230 11.35 24.96 -3.30
C LEU A 230 11.15 25.10 -1.79
N ASN A 231 12.00 25.88 -1.13
CA ASN A 231 11.97 26.14 0.30
C ASN A 231 11.84 27.64 0.56
N ALA A 232 10.64 28.12 0.87
CA ALA A 232 10.40 29.52 1.22
C ALA A 232 10.18 29.70 2.73
N THR A 233 10.74 30.74 3.35
CA THR A 233 10.55 31.01 4.79
C THR A 233 9.37 31.94 5.10
N ARG A 234 8.80 32.62 4.10
CA ARG A 234 7.61 33.49 4.25
C ARG A 234 6.47 33.10 3.32
N GLY A 235 6.65 33.16 2.01
CA GLY A 235 5.59 32.89 1.05
C GLY A 235 6.11 32.40 -0.30
N LEU A 236 5.31 31.59 -0.99
CA LEU A 236 5.66 31.01 -2.28
C LEU A 236 4.50 31.18 -3.27
N ASN A 237 4.78 31.64 -4.49
CA ASN A 237 3.80 31.78 -5.56
C ASN A 237 4.26 30.95 -6.77
N LEU A 238 3.45 29.98 -7.18
CA LEU A 238 3.61 29.24 -8.42
C LEU A 238 2.67 29.82 -9.47
N GLU A 239 3.24 30.29 -10.58
CA GLU A 239 2.55 30.92 -11.70
C GLU A 239 3.02 30.29 -13.01
N GLY A 240 2.22 30.36 -14.07
CA GLY A 240 2.58 29.72 -15.34
C GLY A 240 2.59 28.20 -15.29
N GLU A 241 2.84 27.55 -16.41
CA GLU A 241 2.84 26.08 -16.49
C GLU A 241 4.16 25.49 -16.00
N ILE A 242 4.08 24.42 -15.19
CA ILE A 242 5.25 23.71 -14.64
C ILE A 242 5.29 22.31 -15.26
N GLY A 243 6.37 21.99 -15.97
CA GLY A 243 6.61 20.72 -16.65
C GLY A 243 5.73 20.48 -17.87
N SER A 244 5.17 21.52 -18.50
CA SER A 244 4.20 21.35 -19.60
C SER A 244 4.80 20.82 -20.89
N VAL A 245 6.06 21.16 -21.20
CA VAL A 245 6.75 20.60 -22.37
C VAL A 245 7.58 19.40 -21.93
N ALA A 246 8.46 19.57 -20.94
CA ALA A 246 9.29 18.51 -20.39
C ALA A 246 9.02 18.37 -18.90
N GLY A 247 8.39 17.25 -18.52
CA GLY A 247 7.99 16.99 -17.14
C GLY A 247 9.17 17.07 -16.17
N LEU A 248 8.91 17.56 -14.95
CA LEU A 248 9.91 17.51 -13.89
C LEU A 248 10.01 16.09 -13.33
N ALA A 249 11.19 15.68 -12.86
CA ALA A 249 11.34 14.38 -12.21
C ALA A 249 10.56 14.34 -10.90
N ASN A 250 10.75 15.31 -10.01
CA ASN A 250 9.97 15.44 -8.79
C ASN A 250 9.75 16.93 -8.49
N LEU A 251 8.67 17.26 -7.79
CA LEU A 251 8.43 18.59 -7.25
C LEU A 251 8.21 18.49 -5.74
N THR A 252 9.02 19.18 -4.95
CA THR A 252 8.81 19.32 -3.50
C THR A 252 8.67 20.80 -3.14
N VAL A 253 7.58 21.15 -2.48
CA VAL A 253 7.26 22.54 -2.09
C VAL A 253 7.11 22.63 -0.58
N SER A 254 7.92 23.48 0.06
CA SER A 254 7.89 23.73 1.49
C SER A 254 7.88 25.23 1.77
N SER A 255 6.81 25.73 2.40
CA SER A 255 6.65 27.12 2.80
C SER A 255 5.61 27.28 3.91
N PRO A 256 5.52 28.43 4.60
CA PRO A 256 4.39 28.72 5.47
C PRO A 256 3.04 28.84 4.73
N ALA A 257 3.07 29.35 3.49
CA ALA A 257 1.89 29.49 2.62
C ALA A 257 2.32 29.53 1.15
N THR A 258 1.64 28.73 0.31
CA THR A 258 1.86 28.68 -1.14
C THR A 258 0.60 29.07 -1.90
N SER A 259 0.68 30.11 -2.74
CA SER A 259 -0.34 30.43 -3.73
C SER A 259 -0.05 29.68 -5.03
N VAL A 260 -1.05 28.99 -5.57
CA VAL A 260 -0.95 28.27 -6.84
C VAL A 260 -1.91 28.89 -7.84
N ASN A 261 -1.34 29.54 -8.85
CA ASN A 261 -2.02 30.07 -10.03
C ASN A 261 -1.51 29.40 -11.32
N ALA A 262 -0.69 28.37 -11.18
CA ALA A 262 -0.19 27.54 -12.27
C ALA A 262 -1.35 26.66 -12.80
N PRO A 263 -1.78 26.82 -14.06
CA PRO A 263 -2.91 26.05 -14.59
C PRO A 263 -2.59 24.55 -14.73
N LEU A 264 -1.30 24.21 -14.88
CA LEU A 264 -0.80 22.85 -14.99
C LEU A 264 0.53 22.69 -14.24
N ILE A 265 0.62 21.62 -13.44
CA ILE A 265 1.87 21.14 -12.85
C ILE A 265 2.02 19.65 -13.16
N ARG A 266 3.02 19.31 -13.98
CA ARG A 266 3.29 17.96 -14.46
C ARG A 266 4.66 17.44 -14.03
N THR A 267 4.69 16.24 -13.44
CA THR A 267 5.91 15.52 -13.06
C THR A 267 5.90 14.08 -13.58
N THR A 268 7.06 13.44 -13.69
CA THR A 268 7.18 12.00 -13.98
C THR A 268 7.27 11.18 -12.68
N GLY A 269 7.85 11.74 -11.63
CA GLY A 269 7.84 11.22 -10.26
C GLY A 269 6.92 12.02 -9.35
N ASP A 270 7.26 12.10 -8.08
CA ASP A 270 6.36 12.57 -7.03
C ASP A 270 6.16 14.10 -7.03
N GLN A 271 4.94 14.51 -6.66
CA GLN A 271 4.64 15.87 -6.23
C GLN A 271 4.35 15.89 -4.73
N ILE A 272 5.12 16.64 -3.96
CA ILE A 272 4.99 16.73 -2.51
C ILE A 272 4.81 18.18 -2.09
N TYR A 273 3.65 18.49 -1.54
CA TYR A 273 3.31 19.81 -1.01
C TYR A 273 3.24 19.75 0.51
N ASN A 274 4.31 20.21 1.18
CA ASN A 274 4.45 20.24 2.64
C ASN A 274 3.86 21.53 3.27
N THR A 275 3.02 22.24 2.53
CA THR A 275 2.59 23.63 2.79
C THR A 275 1.09 23.77 2.54
N PRO A 276 0.38 24.64 3.26
CA PRO A 276 -0.97 25.07 2.86
C PRO A 276 -0.95 25.64 1.44
N LEU A 277 -1.93 25.23 0.63
CA LEU A 277 -2.15 25.70 -0.73
C LEU A 277 -3.35 26.66 -0.79
N LEU A 278 -3.14 27.79 -1.46
CA LEU A 278 -4.19 28.73 -1.83
C LEU A 278 -4.34 28.72 -3.36
N LEU A 279 -5.44 28.17 -3.85
CA LEU A 279 -5.78 28.11 -5.28
C LEU A 279 -6.41 29.44 -5.70
N GLY A 280 -5.63 30.29 -6.38
CA GLY A 280 -6.13 31.56 -6.92
C GLY A 280 -6.81 31.43 -8.29
N GLY A 281 -6.63 30.29 -8.96
CA GLY A 281 -7.30 29.91 -10.21
C GLY A 281 -7.41 28.39 -10.33
N ASP A 282 -7.88 27.91 -11.48
CA ASP A 282 -8.02 26.48 -11.75
C ASP A 282 -6.65 25.81 -11.93
N VAL A 283 -6.43 24.68 -11.26
CA VAL A 283 -5.14 23.97 -11.21
C VAL A 283 -5.33 22.51 -11.58
N THR A 284 -4.51 22.02 -12.51
CA THR A 284 -4.38 20.59 -12.81
C THR A 284 -3.02 20.06 -12.35
N LEU A 285 -3.04 19.04 -11.50
CA LEU A 285 -1.84 18.33 -11.05
C LEU A 285 -1.77 16.97 -11.74
N THR A 286 -0.63 16.64 -12.35
CA THR A 286 -0.40 15.38 -13.05
C THR A 286 0.99 14.81 -12.73
N SER A 287 1.06 13.53 -12.41
CA SER A 287 2.24 12.77 -12.07
C SER A 287 2.17 11.36 -12.68
N ASN A 288 3.30 10.75 -13.07
CA ASN A 288 3.32 9.31 -13.38
C ASN A 288 3.57 8.44 -12.12
N SER A 289 3.68 9.07 -10.94
CA SER A 289 3.80 8.43 -9.63
C SER A 289 2.69 8.97 -8.71
N PHE A 290 3.02 9.75 -7.67
CA PHE A 290 2.05 10.12 -6.64
C PHE A 290 1.98 11.63 -6.35
N ILE A 291 0.78 12.13 -6.02
CA ILE A 291 0.55 13.52 -5.57
C ILE A 291 0.22 13.55 -4.07
N ARG A 292 1.01 14.27 -3.27
CA ARG A 292 0.84 14.37 -1.82
C ARG A 292 0.54 15.80 -1.39
N LEU A 293 -0.70 16.05 -0.97
CA LEU A 293 -1.13 17.31 -0.36
C LEU A 293 -1.20 17.12 1.16
N LEU A 294 -0.20 17.63 1.88
CA LEU A 294 0.00 17.30 3.30
C LEU A 294 -0.54 18.34 4.29
N ARG A 295 -1.26 19.35 3.79
CA ARG A 295 -1.80 20.51 4.53
C ARG A 295 -3.09 21.01 3.86
N ASP A 296 -3.67 22.07 4.42
CA ASP A 296 -4.89 22.73 3.90
C ASP A 296 -4.80 23.05 2.39
N VAL A 297 -5.91 22.86 1.69
CA VAL A 297 -6.07 23.27 0.29
C VAL A 297 -7.31 24.15 0.21
N THR A 298 -7.12 25.44 0.01
CA THR A 298 -8.18 26.45 0.07
C THR A 298 -8.19 27.30 -1.19
N GLY A 299 -9.29 27.99 -1.47
CA GLY A 299 -9.33 29.02 -2.51
C GLY A 299 -10.61 28.99 -3.33
N VAL A 300 -10.64 29.82 -4.38
CA VAL A 300 -11.79 29.89 -5.29
C VAL A 300 -11.64 28.98 -6.51
N GLY A 301 -10.41 28.52 -6.77
CA GLY A 301 -10.09 27.71 -7.94
C GLY A 301 -10.60 26.26 -7.85
N ASN A 302 -10.75 25.64 -9.02
CA ASN A 302 -11.01 24.22 -9.16
C ASN A 302 -9.70 23.42 -9.11
N LEU A 303 -9.72 22.22 -8.52
CA LEU A 303 -8.58 21.31 -8.47
C LEU A 303 -8.88 20.04 -9.26
N THR A 304 -8.00 19.73 -10.22
CA THR A 304 -8.01 18.47 -10.97
C THR A 304 -6.78 17.64 -10.64
N LEU A 305 -6.97 16.39 -10.22
CA LEU A 305 -5.92 15.42 -9.89
C LEU A 305 -5.98 14.25 -10.87
N ASN A 306 -5.02 14.17 -11.79
CA ASN A 306 -4.97 13.12 -12.82
C ASN A 306 -4.11 11.91 -12.44
N SER A 307 -3.73 11.80 -11.18
CA SER A 307 -2.80 10.78 -10.68
C SER A 307 -3.16 10.40 -9.25
N ASP A 308 -2.72 9.21 -8.84
CA ASP A 308 -2.99 8.70 -7.50
C ASP A 308 -2.53 9.73 -6.46
N SER A 309 -3.43 10.05 -5.54
CA SER A 309 -3.28 11.23 -4.68
C SER A 309 -3.72 10.98 -3.25
N VAL A 310 -3.08 11.68 -2.32
CA VAL A 310 -3.42 11.66 -0.90
C VAL A 310 -3.61 13.07 -0.37
N PHE A 311 -4.71 13.26 0.38
CA PHE A 311 -4.89 14.40 1.25
C PHE A 311 -4.58 13.98 2.69
N VAL A 312 -3.62 14.66 3.33
CA VAL A 312 -3.21 14.36 4.71
C VAL A 312 -3.42 15.56 5.61
N GLY A 313 -4.35 15.42 6.56
CA GLY A 313 -4.70 16.51 7.49
C GLY A 313 -5.26 17.74 6.80
N GLY A 314 -5.60 18.75 7.60
CA GLY A 314 -6.00 20.08 7.11
C GLY A 314 -7.38 20.17 6.46
N LYS A 315 -7.88 21.39 6.22
CA LYS A 315 -9.18 21.65 5.58
C LYS A 315 -9.04 21.71 4.06
N VAL A 316 -9.97 21.08 3.33
CA VAL A 316 -10.14 21.33 1.89
C VAL A 316 -11.40 22.18 1.67
N ASP A 317 -11.23 23.34 1.05
CA ASP A 317 -12.30 24.33 0.81
C ASP A 317 -12.05 25.06 -0.52
N ILE A 318 -12.59 24.52 -1.61
CA ILE A 318 -12.25 24.93 -2.98
C ILE A 318 -13.48 25.09 -3.90
N GLY A 319 -13.27 25.53 -5.14
CA GLY A 319 -14.31 25.64 -6.17
C GLY A 319 -14.99 24.31 -6.44
N SER A 320 -14.26 23.38 -7.07
CA SER A 320 -14.69 22.00 -7.35
C SER A 320 -13.48 21.07 -7.26
N LEU A 321 -13.73 19.78 -7.06
CA LEU A 321 -12.71 18.73 -7.04
C LEU A 321 -13.00 17.70 -8.14
N SER A 322 -12.02 17.47 -9.01
CA SER A 322 -12.05 16.37 -9.97
C SER A 322 -10.84 15.45 -9.74
N VAL A 323 -11.08 14.15 -9.65
CA VAL A 323 -10.02 13.13 -9.54
C VAL A 323 -10.30 12.07 -10.60
N THR A 324 -9.33 11.82 -11.48
CA THR A 324 -9.45 10.85 -12.58
C THR A 324 -8.48 9.67 -12.44
N ALA A 325 -7.77 9.63 -11.31
CA ALA A 325 -6.81 8.60 -10.95
C ALA A 325 -7.47 7.25 -10.64
N SER A 326 -6.67 6.21 -10.41
CA SER A 326 -7.22 4.93 -9.94
C SER A 326 -7.62 5.03 -8.46
N ASN A 327 -6.76 5.66 -7.64
CA ASN A 327 -6.91 5.72 -6.20
C ASN A 327 -6.87 7.15 -5.64
N PHE A 328 -7.77 7.44 -4.70
CA PHE A 328 -7.80 8.67 -3.92
C PHE A 328 -7.80 8.37 -2.42
N PHE A 329 -6.73 8.73 -1.73
CA PHE A 329 -6.56 8.45 -0.30
C PHE A 329 -6.94 9.68 0.52
N VAL A 330 -7.87 9.49 1.48
CA VAL A 330 -8.40 10.58 2.30
C VAL A 330 -8.01 10.36 3.76
N ARG A 331 -7.11 11.21 4.24
CA ARG A 331 -6.68 11.31 5.65
C ARG A 331 -6.97 12.71 6.24
N THR A 332 -8.02 13.36 5.74
CA THR A 332 -8.55 14.65 6.22
C THR A 332 -9.98 14.48 6.71
N ASP A 333 -10.42 15.37 7.61
CA ASP A 333 -11.73 15.32 8.24
C ASP A 333 -12.82 16.01 7.42
N ASN A 334 -12.48 16.99 6.57
CA ASN A 334 -13.47 17.79 5.83
C ASN A 334 -12.99 18.13 4.41
N ILE A 335 -13.84 17.79 3.42
CA ILE A 335 -13.68 18.18 2.02
C ILE A 335 -14.94 18.93 1.58
N GLU A 336 -14.83 20.25 1.55
CA GLU A 336 -15.90 21.16 1.14
C GLU A 336 -15.60 21.75 -0.23
N THR A 337 -16.61 21.74 -1.10
CA THR A 337 -16.57 22.43 -2.38
C THR A 337 -17.84 23.23 -2.61
N SER A 338 -17.69 24.44 -3.15
CA SER A 338 -18.84 25.25 -3.58
C SER A 338 -19.57 24.65 -4.79
N GLY A 339 -18.85 23.91 -5.64
CA GLY A 339 -19.34 23.15 -6.77
C GLY A 339 -19.33 21.63 -6.54
N SER A 340 -19.04 20.86 -7.58
CA SER A 340 -19.13 19.40 -7.58
C SER A 340 -17.83 18.74 -7.09
N GLN A 341 -17.97 17.51 -6.59
CA GLN A 341 -16.87 16.59 -6.27
C GLN A 341 -17.03 15.36 -7.17
N GLN A 342 -16.29 15.32 -8.27
CA GLN A 342 -16.32 14.25 -9.26
C GLN A 342 -15.06 13.41 -9.13
N ILE A 343 -15.14 12.38 -8.29
CA ILE A 343 -14.02 11.51 -7.95
C ILE A 343 -14.20 10.20 -8.74
N ASP A 344 -13.71 10.12 -9.98
CA ASP A 344 -13.74 8.89 -10.78
C ASP A 344 -12.65 7.88 -10.35
N SER A 345 -12.53 7.69 -9.03
CA SER A 345 -11.50 6.89 -8.37
C SER A 345 -12.08 6.11 -7.21
N ILE A 346 -11.35 5.11 -6.72
CA ILE A 346 -11.65 4.47 -5.44
C ILE A 346 -11.22 5.39 -4.31
N ILE A 347 -12.15 5.76 -3.42
CA ILE A 347 -11.87 6.55 -2.22
C ILE A 347 -11.49 5.61 -1.08
N SER A 348 -10.25 5.73 -0.61
CA SER A 348 -9.75 5.00 0.57
C SER A 348 -9.69 5.92 1.78
N LEU A 349 -10.59 5.70 2.73
CA LEU A 349 -10.71 6.44 3.98
C LEU A 349 -9.78 5.86 5.05
N GLN A 350 -8.92 6.72 5.61
CA GLN A 350 -8.16 6.38 6.81
C GLN A 350 -8.68 7.10 8.06
N ASN A 351 -9.43 8.19 7.87
CA ASN A 351 -10.12 8.94 8.92
C ASN A 351 -11.61 9.04 8.63
N SER A 352 -12.40 9.41 9.65
CA SER A 352 -13.79 9.79 9.43
C SER A 352 -13.84 11.14 8.68
N VAL A 353 -14.70 11.25 7.66
CA VAL A 353 -14.70 12.42 6.77
C VAL A 353 -16.09 12.96 6.49
N ASN A 354 -16.18 14.28 6.38
CA ASN A 354 -17.34 14.99 5.86
C ASN A 354 -17.06 15.50 4.44
N PHE A 355 -17.79 14.95 3.46
CA PHE A 355 -17.86 15.50 2.12
C PHE A 355 -19.07 16.42 2.01
N LYS A 356 -18.83 17.65 1.54
CA LYS A 356 -19.89 18.63 1.27
C LYS A 356 -19.68 19.24 -0.11
N ALA A 357 -20.54 18.85 -1.05
CA ALA A 357 -20.54 19.37 -2.40
C ALA A 357 -21.77 20.27 -2.61
N GLY A 358 -21.57 21.46 -3.17
CA GLY A 358 -22.68 22.31 -3.63
C GLY A 358 -23.38 21.77 -4.88
N GLY A 359 -22.77 20.79 -5.57
CA GLY A 359 -23.30 20.13 -6.77
C GLY A 359 -23.44 18.62 -6.62
N VAL A 360 -22.84 17.88 -7.56
CA VAL A 360 -22.83 16.40 -7.56
C VAL A 360 -21.66 15.89 -6.72
N PHE A 361 -21.91 14.86 -5.92
CA PHE A 361 -20.85 14.01 -5.37
C PHE A 361 -20.86 12.67 -6.12
N SER A 362 -19.74 12.31 -6.76
CA SER A 362 -19.58 11.00 -7.38
C SER A 362 -18.27 10.31 -7.02
N ALA A 363 -18.34 9.00 -6.79
CA ALA A 363 -17.20 8.14 -6.48
C ALA A 363 -17.34 6.76 -7.14
N ARG A 364 -16.24 6.12 -7.57
CA ARG A 364 -16.32 4.72 -8.07
C ARG A 364 -16.73 3.78 -6.95
N ASN A 365 -15.94 3.72 -5.88
CA ASN A 365 -16.24 3.00 -4.64
C ASN A 365 -15.66 3.80 -3.47
N ILE A 366 -16.18 3.58 -2.26
CA ILE A 366 -15.66 4.15 -1.01
C ILE A 366 -15.39 3.03 -0.03
N ALA A 367 -14.14 2.92 0.43
CA ALA A 367 -13.72 1.94 1.41
C ALA A 367 -13.11 2.63 2.63
N GLY A 368 -13.38 2.10 3.82
CA GLY A 368 -12.80 2.55 5.08
C GLY A 368 -12.76 1.41 6.09
N SER A 369 -12.03 1.60 7.18
CA SER A 369 -11.93 0.61 8.27
C SER A 369 -12.21 1.29 9.62
N GLY A 370 -13.45 1.21 10.08
CA GLY A 370 -13.91 1.84 11.32
C GLY A 370 -14.20 3.34 11.21
N THR A 371 -14.23 3.89 10.00
CA THR A 371 -14.36 5.34 9.73
C THR A 371 -15.81 5.71 9.44
N SER A 372 -16.29 6.81 10.00
CA SER A 372 -17.60 7.35 9.60
C SER A 372 -17.48 8.21 8.34
N ILE A 373 -18.46 8.13 7.45
CA ILE A 373 -18.55 8.99 6.27
C ILE A 373 -19.88 9.74 6.27
N ASN A 374 -19.79 11.05 6.06
CA ASN A 374 -20.94 11.92 5.87
C ASN A 374 -20.84 12.57 4.48
N ILE A 375 -21.77 12.26 3.58
CA ILE A 375 -21.85 12.90 2.26
C ILE A 375 -23.10 13.79 2.24
N ASN A 376 -22.88 15.09 2.06
CA ASN A 376 -23.93 16.08 1.82
C ASN A 376 -23.74 16.66 0.42
N ALA A 377 -24.68 16.41 -0.49
CA ALA A 377 -24.63 16.92 -1.85
C ALA A 377 -26.03 17.19 -2.39
N ASN A 378 -26.13 17.82 -3.56
CA ASN A 378 -27.40 17.85 -4.28
C ASN A 378 -27.73 16.45 -4.78
N THR A 379 -26.85 15.83 -5.56
CA THR A 379 -26.98 14.45 -6.05
C THR A 379 -25.81 13.60 -5.55
N ILE A 380 -26.07 12.36 -5.17
CA ILE A 380 -25.04 11.40 -4.74
C ILE A 380 -25.08 10.20 -5.70
N SER A 381 -23.95 9.92 -6.35
CA SER A 381 -23.77 8.77 -7.24
C SER A 381 -22.48 8.03 -6.90
N VAL A 382 -22.59 6.93 -6.18
CA VAL A 382 -21.43 6.15 -5.71
C VAL A 382 -21.59 4.71 -6.16
N GLY A 383 -20.51 3.96 -6.39
CA GLY A 383 -20.61 2.50 -6.40
C GLY A 383 -20.76 1.97 -4.97
N ASP A 384 -19.96 0.99 -4.60
CA ASP A 384 -20.04 0.36 -3.29
C ASP A 384 -19.44 1.26 -2.19
N ILE A 385 -20.06 1.27 -1.01
CA ILE A 385 -19.58 1.94 0.20
C ILE A 385 -19.41 0.88 1.29
N ALA A 386 -18.18 0.67 1.75
CA ALA A 386 -17.86 -0.26 2.82
C ALA A 386 -16.92 0.38 3.84
N THR A 387 -17.41 0.70 5.04
CA THR A 387 -16.61 1.42 6.05
C THR A 387 -16.04 0.53 7.16
N GLY A 388 -16.39 -0.77 7.20
CA GLY A 388 -15.84 -1.73 8.18
C GLY A 388 -16.07 -1.35 9.65
N GLY A 389 -17.03 -0.46 9.91
CA GLY A 389 -17.38 0.20 11.17
C GLY A 389 -17.77 1.66 10.92
N GLY A 390 -18.13 2.42 11.95
CA GLY A 390 -18.50 3.85 11.79
C GLY A 390 -19.83 4.08 11.05
N ASN A 391 -20.36 5.30 11.12
CA ASN A 391 -21.66 5.61 10.53
C ASN A 391 -21.53 5.99 9.04
N ILE A 392 -22.47 5.55 8.22
CA ILE A 392 -22.61 5.99 6.83
C ILE A 392 -23.84 6.87 6.74
N ASN A 393 -23.65 8.15 6.42
CA ASN A 393 -24.73 9.12 6.28
C ASN A 393 -24.70 9.72 4.87
N LEU A 394 -25.71 9.41 4.07
CA LEU A 394 -25.90 9.99 2.73
C LEU A 394 -27.10 10.92 2.76
N ASN A 395 -26.86 12.22 2.52
CA ASN A 395 -27.90 13.25 2.53
C ASN A 395 -27.92 13.99 1.18
N ALA A 396 -28.86 13.61 0.33
CA ALA A 396 -29.14 14.30 -0.92
C ALA A 396 -30.24 15.35 -0.71
N ARG A 397 -29.94 16.62 -1.02
CA ARG A 397 -30.85 17.75 -0.82
C ARG A 397 -31.52 18.20 -2.13
N GLY A 398 -32.74 18.73 -2.04
CA GLY A 398 -33.45 19.37 -3.16
C GLY A 398 -34.56 18.53 -3.78
N THR A 399 -34.43 18.13 -5.05
CA THR A 399 -35.32 17.20 -5.79
C THR A 399 -34.55 16.00 -6.32
N ASN A 400 -33.40 15.70 -5.70
CA ASN A 400 -32.33 14.90 -6.30
C ASN A 400 -32.23 13.52 -5.66
N THR A 401 -31.46 12.63 -6.29
CA THR A 401 -31.44 11.20 -6.00
C THR A 401 -30.18 10.74 -5.26
N ILE A 402 -30.29 9.59 -4.59
CA ILE A 402 -29.14 8.79 -4.16
C ILE A 402 -29.08 7.56 -5.04
N THR A 403 -27.97 7.38 -5.75
CA THR A 403 -27.62 6.13 -6.42
C THR A 403 -26.36 5.57 -5.75
N ALA A 404 -26.45 4.36 -5.21
CA ALA A 404 -25.31 3.65 -4.65
C ALA A 404 -25.26 2.19 -5.13
N GLY A 405 -24.10 1.56 -5.06
CA GLY A 405 -23.96 0.12 -5.08
C GLY A 405 -24.38 -0.49 -3.74
N ASN A 406 -23.60 -1.43 -3.21
CA ASN A 406 -23.80 -2.00 -1.88
C ASN A 406 -23.31 -1.03 -0.80
N ILE A 407 -24.09 -0.87 0.28
CA ILE A 407 -23.75 -0.03 1.43
C ILE A 407 -23.60 -0.91 2.68
N ILE A 408 -22.38 -0.98 3.22
CA ILE A 408 -22.02 -1.86 4.33
C ILE A 408 -21.26 -1.06 5.40
N SER A 409 -21.88 -0.83 6.56
CA SER A 409 -21.22 -0.10 7.65
C SER A 409 -20.45 -0.98 8.63
N GLY A 410 -20.65 -2.31 8.62
CA GLY A 410 -19.95 -3.23 9.54
C GLY A 410 -20.27 -3.03 11.03
N GLY A 411 -21.45 -2.50 11.37
CA GLY A 411 -21.91 -2.32 12.77
C GLY A 411 -22.26 -0.88 13.15
N GLY A 412 -21.91 0.11 12.33
CA GLY A 412 -22.36 1.49 12.52
C GLY A 412 -23.75 1.74 11.90
N ASN A 413 -24.34 2.90 12.18
CA ASN A 413 -25.64 3.24 11.62
C ASN A 413 -25.51 3.59 10.13
N ILE A 414 -26.54 3.25 9.36
CA ILE A 414 -26.68 3.68 7.96
C ILE A 414 -27.91 4.56 7.87
N ASN A 415 -27.71 5.83 7.49
CA ASN A 415 -28.79 6.78 7.27
C ASN A 415 -28.77 7.26 5.82
N LEU A 416 -29.82 6.93 5.07
CA LEU A 416 -30.03 7.37 3.71
C LEU A 416 -31.21 8.33 3.69
N THR A 417 -30.97 9.57 3.33
CA THR A 417 -32.02 10.60 3.25
C THR A 417 -31.97 11.30 1.91
N SER A 418 -33.07 11.22 1.18
CA SER A 418 -33.21 11.84 -0.14
C SER A 418 -34.57 12.49 -0.27
N SER A 419 -34.62 13.61 -0.98
CA SER A 419 -35.85 14.26 -1.45
C SER A 419 -36.42 13.66 -2.73
N GLY A 420 -35.64 12.86 -3.44
CA GLY A 420 -36.03 12.13 -4.65
C GLY A 420 -35.77 10.63 -4.48
N ASP A 421 -35.67 9.90 -5.59
CA ASP A 421 -35.48 8.45 -5.56
C ASP A 421 -34.19 8.02 -4.83
N ILE A 422 -34.25 6.84 -4.20
CA ILE A 422 -33.10 6.13 -3.64
C ILE A 422 -32.98 4.79 -4.35
N GLN A 423 -31.88 4.60 -5.07
CA GLN A 423 -31.53 3.34 -5.71
C GLN A 423 -30.21 2.83 -5.13
N VAL A 424 -30.22 1.64 -4.55
CA VAL A 424 -29.04 1.01 -3.94
C VAL A 424 -28.97 -0.48 -4.30
N GLY A 425 -27.78 -1.06 -4.29
CA GLY A 425 -27.59 -2.51 -4.46
C GLY A 425 -28.14 -3.28 -3.26
N SER A 426 -27.49 -3.19 -2.12
CA SER A 426 -27.95 -3.76 -0.85
C SER A 426 -27.54 -2.86 0.31
N VAL A 427 -28.20 -2.97 1.47
CA VAL A 427 -27.88 -2.17 2.66
C VAL A 427 -27.69 -3.09 3.86
N SER A 428 -26.52 -3.01 4.51
CA SER A 428 -26.27 -3.80 5.71
C SER A 428 -25.48 -3.04 6.77
N SER A 429 -26.10 -2.88 7.94
CA SER A 429 -25.44 -2.35 9.14
C SER A 429 -25.00 -3.45 10.10
N ARG A 430 -25.04 -4.71 9.67
CA ARG A 430 -24.67 -5.86 10.49
C ARG A 430 -23.21 -5.72 10.94
N GLY A 431 -23.01 -5.77 12.25
CA GLY A 431 -21.70 -5.79 12.88
C GLY A 431 -21.45 -7.13 13.58
N ASN A 432 -20.19 -7.41 13.90
CA ASN A 432 -19.80 -8.66 14.55
C ASN A 432 -20.16 -8.72 16.04
N ALA A 433 -20.35 -7.57 16.71
CA ALA A 433 -20.65 -7.48 18.16
C ALA A 433 -21.89 -6.64 18.49
N ARG A 434 -22.16 -5.59 17.71
CA ARG A 434 -23.39 -4.80 17.78
C ARG A 434 -23.75 -4.39 16.37
N SER A 435 -25.00 -4.61 16.02
CA SER A 435 -25.57 -4.12 14.79
C SER A 435 -26.00 -2.67 14.90
N GLY A 436 -25.71 -1.89 13.87
CA GLY A 436 -26.22 -0.53 13.74
C GLY A 436 -27.67 -0.52 13.26
N ASN A 437 -28.33 0.62 13.36
CA ASN A 437 -29.64 0.82 12.78
C ASN A 437 -29.52 1.23 11.32
N ILE A 438 -30.47 0.78 10.50
CA ILE A 438 -30.66 1.25 9.13
C ILE A 438 -31.88 2.15 9.12
N GLN A 439 -31.71 3.41 8.71
CA GLN A 439 -32.80 4.32 8.43
C GLN A 439 -32.73 4.79 6.98
N ILE A 440 -33.81 4.55 6.25
CA ILE A 440 -33.96 4.98 4.85
C ILE A 440 -35.22 5.83 4.78
N SER A 441 -35.09 7.07 4.32
CA SER A 441 -36.22 8.00 4.22
C SER A 441 -36.22 8.68 2.86
N THR A 442 -37.32 8.51 2.11
CA THR A 442 -37.53 9.19 0.83
C THR A 442 -39.01 9.39 0.49
N PRO A 443 -39.40 10.54 -0.09
CA PRO A 443 -40.71 10.71 -0.73
C PRO A 443 -40.77 10.20 -2.18
N GLY A 444 -39.62 9.81 -2.76
CA GLY A 444 -39.53 9.15 -4.06
C GLY A 444 -39.66 7.62 -3.96
N ASN A 445 -39.26 6.92 -5.02
CA ASN A 445 -39.19 5.46 -5.03
C ASN A 445 -37.94 4.97 -4.30
N LEU A 446 -38.07 3.84 -3.60
CA LEU A 446 -36.94 3.08 -3.08
C LEU A 446 -36.76 1.82 -3.93
N GLN A 447 -35.56 1.63 -4.46
CA GLN A 447 -35.17 0.40 -5.17
C GLN A 447 -33.91 -0.16 -4.53
N VAL A 448 -34.02 -1.34 -3.91
CA VAL A 448 -32.86 -2.11 -3.44
C VAL A 448 -32.70 -3.32 -4.34
N THR A 449 -31.84 -3.20 -5.35
CA THR A 449 -31.86 -4.08 -6.54
C THR A 449 -31.02 -5.34 -6.42
N GLY A 450 -30.07 -5.37 -5.49
CA GLY A 450 -29.16 -6.46 -5.25
C GLY A 450 -29.44 -7.22 -3.94
N PHE A 451 -28.57 -8.18 -3.68
CA PHE A 451 -28.59 -9.01 -2.48
C PHE A 451 -27.27 -8.85 -1.73
N SER A 452 -27.32 -8.85 -0.41
CA SER A 452 -26.15 -9.10 0.43
C SER A 452 -25.65 -10.53 0.21
N SER A 453 -24.46 -10.84 0.73
CA SER A 453 -23.85 -12.18 0.72
C SER A 453 -24.73 -13.30 1.31
N ARG A 454 -25.85 -12.95 1.95
CA ARG A 454 -26.83 -13.87 2.56
C ARG A 454 -28.15 -13.98 1.80
N GLY A 455 -28.30 -13.35 0.63
CA GLY A 455 -29.57 -13.32 -0.11
C GLY A 455 -30.60 -12.34 0.46
N VAL A 456 -30.16 -11.35 1.24
CA VAL A 456 -31.00 -10.36 1.92
C VAL A 456 -30.72 -8.97 1.34
N SER A 457 -31.73 -8.18 1.03
CA SER A 457 -31.53 -6.85 0.45
C SER A 457 -31.27 -5.76 1.49
N VAL A 458 -31.91 -5.83 2.66
CA VAL A 458 -31.68 -4.91 3.78
C VAL A 458 -31.50 -5.70 5.07
N ASP A 459 -30.33 -5.60 5.69
CA ASP A 459 -29.96 -6.43 6.85
C ASP A 459 -29.33 -5.59 7.97
N ALA A 460 -30.11 -5.30 9.01
CA ALA A 460 -29.55 -4.62 10.18
C ALA A 460 -28.76 -5.57 11.09
N GLY A 461 -28.86 -6.89 10.97
CA GLY A 461 -28.25 -7.84 11.90
C GLY A 461 -28.86 -7.86 13.30
N GLU A 462 -28.23 -8.58 14.24
CA GLU A 462 -28.84 -8.87 15.55
C GLU A 462 -28.87 -7.65 16.47
N GLY A 463 -30.07 -7.26 16.92
CA GLY A 463 -30.29 -6.10 17.79
C GLY A 463 -30.35 -4.75 17.06
N GLY A 464 -30.04 -4.70 15.76
CA GLY A 464 -30.23 -3.52 14.92
C GLY A 464 -31.68 -3.39 14.44
N SER A 465 -32.18 -2.17 14.31
CA SER A 465 -33.50 -1.90 13.69
C SER A 465 -33.36 -1.56 12.21
N VAL A 466 -34.38 -1.91 11.42
CA VAL A 466 -34.56 -1.37 10.07
C VAL A 466 -35.80 -0.50 10.08
N THR A 467 -35.65 0.77 9.70
CA THR A 467 -36.76 1.70 9.49
C THR A 467 -36.69 2.20 8.05
N ILE A 468 -37.74 1.92 7.28
CA ILE A 468 -37.91 2.42 5.92
C ILE A 468 -39.16 3.31 5.91
N ASP A 469 -38.93 4.61 5.79
CA ASP A 469 -39.98 5.63 5.72
C ASP A 469 -40.20 6.05 4.26
N LEU A 470 -41.30 5.56 3.67
CA LEU A 470 -41.69 5.93 2.31
C LEU A 470 -42.86 6.90 2.37
N PHE A 471 -42.71 8.01 1.67
CA PHE A 471 -43.76 9.01 1.52
C PHE A 471 -44.16 9.10 0.04
N PRO A 472 -44.81 8.06 -0.53
CA PRO A 472 -45.18 8.07 -1.94
C PRO A 472 -46.05 9.31 -2.21
N GLY A 473 -45.45 10.33 -2.81
CA GLY A 473 -46.04 11.64 -2.94
C GLY A 473 -47.39 11.61 -3.66
N GLY A 474 -48.35 12.40 -3.18
CA GLY A 474 -49.50 12.96 -3.93
C GLY A 474 -50.49 12.03 -4.65
N LEU A 475 -50.24 10.72 -4.76
CA LEU A 475 -51.05 9.83 -5.63
C LEU A 475 -52.27 9.29 -4.88
N GLY A 476 -53.43 9.32 -5.57
CA GLY A 476 -54.68 8.75 -5.08
C GLY A 476 -54.60 7.22 -4.92
N LEU A 477 -55.35 6.68 -3.95
CA LEU A 477 -55.29 5.27 -3.50
C LEU A 477 -55.37 4.22 -4.63
N SER A 478 -56.07 4.51 -5.73
CA SER A 478 -56.23 3.63 -6.89
C SER A 478 -55.05 3.60 -7.87
N SER A 479 -54.01 4.41 -7.64
CA SER A 479 -52.85 4.56 -8.53
C SER A 479 -51.50 4.21 -7.87
N ARG A 480 -51.53 3.76 -6.61
CA ARG A 480 -50.31 3.48 -5.85
C ARG A 480 -49.80 2.09 -6.16
N LEU A 481 -48.51 2.01 -6.48
CA LEU A 481 -47.82 0.74 -6.48
C LEU A 481 -47.60 0.27 -5.04
N PRO A 482 -47.76 -1.04 -4.76
CA PRO A 482 -47.26 -1.60 -3.52
C PRO A 482 -45.74 -1.39 -3.41
N PHE A 483 -45.23 -1.36 -2.19
CA PHE A 483 -43.83 -1.65 -1.96
C PHE A 483 -43.66 -3.17 -1.98
N THR A 484 -42.94 -3.69 -2.97
CA THR A 484 -42.81 -5.14 -3.16
C THR A 484 -41.48 -5.63 -2.57
N VAL A 485 -41.55 -6.44 -1.52
CA VAL A 485 -40.38 -7.20 -1.03
C VAL A 485 -40.22 -8.42 -1.91
N GLY A 486 -39.02 -8.65 -2.44
CA GLY A 486 -38.75 -9.68 -3.45
C GLY A 486 -38.88 -9.20 -4.91
N ASN A 487 -39.25 -7.95 -5.17
CA ASN A 487 -39.22 -7.37 -6.51
C ASN A 487 -38.92 -5.86 -6.49
N PRO A 488 -37.72 -5.42 -6.93
CA PRO A 488 -37.30 -4.03 -6.87
C PRO A 488 -37.56 -3.27 -8.18
N ALA A 489 -38.22 -3.87 -9.18
CA ALA A 489 -38.27 -3.34 -10.56
C ALA A 489 -38.84 -1.91 -10.68
N ARG A 490 -39.65 -1.47 -9.71
CA ARG A 490 -40.19 -0.11 -9.67
C ARG A 490 -40.15 0.52 -8.29
N ASN A 491 -40.56 -0.20 -7.24
CA ASN A 491 -40.51 0.26 -5.85
C ASN A 491 -40.53 -0.95 -4.91
N GLY A 492 -39.39 -1.25 -4.26
CA GLY A 492 -39.23 -2.51 -3.55
C GLY A 492 -37.79 -2.92 -3.27
N THR A 493 -37.63 -4.16 -2.80
CA THR A 493 -36.33 -4.79 -2.49
C THR A 493 -36.21 -6.12 -3.24
N ALA A 494 -35.01 -6.53 -3.67
CA ALA A 494 -34.79 -7.76 -4.42
C ALA A 494 -34.97 -9.04 -3.59
N GLY A 495 -34.64 -8.97 -2.31
CA GLY A 495 -34.78 -10.01 -1.31
C GLY A 495 -35.53 -9.49 -0.08
N ILE A 496 -35.37 -10.17 1.05
CA ILE A 496 -36.08 -9.83 2.28
C ILE A 496 -35.45 -8.62 3.00
N ILE A 497 -36.22 -8.06 3.94
CA ILE A 497 -35.75 -7.10 4.95
C ILE A 497 -35.65 -7.85 6.28
N THR A 498 -34.53 -7.77 7.00
CA THR A 498 -34.32 -8.55 8.23
C THR A 498 -33.38 -7.89 9.24
N ASN A 499 -33.40 -8.41 10.46
CA ASN A 499 -32.44 -8.11 11.53
C ASN A 499 -32.16 -9.34 12.41
N THR A 500 -31.77 -10.46 11.81
CA THR A 500 -31.50 -11.77 12.44
C THR A 500 -32.72 -12.44 13.11
N ASN A 501 -33.49 -11.71 13.91
CA ASN A 501 -34.59 -12.21 14.74
C ASN A 501 -35.95 -12.04 14.04
N PHE A 502 -36.10 -11.00 13.24
CA PHE A 502 -37.32 -10.72 12.50
C PHE A 502 -37.01 -10.61 11.01
N PHE A 503 -38.01 -10.86 10.17
CA PHE A 503 -37.92 -10.58 8.74
C PHE A 503 -39.29 -10.22 8.17
N ILE A 504 -39.29 -9.36 7.15
CA ILE A 504 -40.44 -9.07 6.30
C ILE A 504 -40.32 -9.96 5.06
N PRO A 505 -41.24 -10.94 4.85
CA PRO A 505 -41.15 -11.89 3.74
C PRO A 505 -41.43 -11.23 2.38
N PRO A 506 -41.11 -11.92 1.26
CA PRO A 506 -41.52 -11.46 -0.05
C PRO A 506 -43.04 -11.29 -0.15
N GLY A 507 -43.48 -10.21 -0.80
CA GLY A 507 -44.90 -9.86 -0.93
C GLY A 507 -45.12 -8.38 -1.22
N ASP A 508 -46.37 -8.05 -1.54
CA ASP A 508 -46.81 -6.68 -1.77
C ASP A 508 -47.34 -6.05 -0.48
N TYR A 509 -46.75 -4.92 -0.08
CA TYR A 509 -47.13 -4.18 1.11
C TYR A 509 -47.76 -2.84 0.74
N PHE A 510 -48.97 -2.61 1.26
CA PHE A 510 -49.78 -1.42 0.96
C PHE A 510 -50.00 -0.51 2.19
N PHE A 511 -49.64 -0.99 3.38
CA PHE A 511 -49.82 -0.30 4.66
C PHE A 511 -48.61 -0.52 5.56
N THR A 512 -48.50 0.30 6.60
CA THR A 512 -47.45 0.17 7.62
C THR A 512 -47.35 -1.26 8.13
N THR A 513 -46.15 -1.83 8.04
CA THR A 513 -45.85 -3.18 8.50
C THR A 513 -44.75 -3.10 9.55
N GLU A 514 -45.02 -3.69 10.71
CA GLU A 514 -44.08 -3.73 11.83
C GLU A 514 -43.97 -5.17 12.34
N ILE A 515 -42.74 -5.69 12.36
CA ILE A 515 -42.42 -7.04 12.82
C ILE A 515 -41.20 -6.93 13.73
N GLY A 516 -41.41 -7.01 15.04
CA GLY A 516 -40.37 -6.74 16.03
C GLY A 516 -39.82 -5.32 15.85
N ASN A 517 -38.51 -5.18 15.66
CA ASN A 517 -37.83 -3.90 15.39
C ASN A 517 -37.53 -3.69 13.89
N LEU A 518 -38.30 -4.32 12.99
CA LEU A 518 -38.38 -3.95 11.58
C LEU A 518 -39.64 -3.15 11.33
N ARG A 519 -39.50 -1.97 10.72
CA ARG A 519 -40.60 -1.08 10.40
C ARG A 519 -40.53 -0.65 8.94
N LEU A 520 -41.55 -1.01 8.18
CA LEU A 520 -41.84 -0.46 6.86
C LEU A 520 -43.02 0.51 7.02
N LEU A 521 -42.73 1.80 7.03
CA LEU A 521 -43.73 2.84 7.21
C LEU A 521 -44.19 3.37 5.85
N LEU A 522 -45.42 3.01 5.49
CA LEU A 522 -46.11 3.52 4.31
C LEU A 522 -47.10 4.58 4.80
N LEU A 523 -46.67 5.85 4.82
CA LEU A 523 -47.50 6.91 5.38
C LEU A 523 -48.72 7.18 4.49
N ASN A 524 -49.90 7.15 5.13
CA ASN A 524 -51.20 7.43 4.51
C ASN A 524 -51.77 8.82 4.84
N THR A 525 -51.10 9.61 5.68
CA THR A 525 -51.59 10.95 6.08
C THR A 525 -50.45 11.85 6.55
N PRO A 526 -50.52 13.16 6.31
CA PRO A 526 -49.54 14.11 6.85
C PRO A 526 -49.74 14.18 8.37
N ILE A 527 -48.72 13.81 9.15
CA ILE A 527 -48.75 13.99 10.61
C ILE A 527 -47.67 15.02 10.97
N ASN A 528 -48.15 16.12 11.56
CA ASN A 528 -47.36 17.13 12.24
C ASN A 528 -46.45 16.48 13.29
N LEU A 529 -45.16 16.77 13.20
CA LEU A 529 -44.14 16.40 14.19
C LEU A 529 -44.43 17.12 15.52
N ASN A 530 -45.00 16.40 16.49
CA ASN A 530 -44.82 16.64 17.91
C ASN A 530 -45.44 15.47 18.69
N THR A 531 -44.61 14.58 19.26
CA THR A 531 -44.61 14.19 20.68
C THR A 531 -43.74 12.95 20.97
N THR A 532 -42.76 13.18 21.84
CA THR A 532 -42.32 12.41 23.03
C THR A 532 -42.09 10.89 22.96
N ILE A 533 -40.82 10.53 23.22
CA ILE A 533 -40.27 9.19 23.45
C ILE A 533 -40.78 8.62 24.79
N LEU A 534 -41.24 7.36 24.80
CA LEU A 534 -41.41 6.54 26.00
C LEU A 534 -40.33 5.43 26.05
N PRO A 535 -39.90 4.99 27.24
CA PRO A 535 -38.73 4.11 27.40
C PRO A 535 -39.06 2.62 27.14
N PRO A 536 -38.06 1.77 26.86
CA PRO A 536 -38.27 0.36 26.55
C PRO A 536 -38.47 -0.49 27.82
N GLU A 537 -39.46 -1.38 27.79
CA GLU A 537 -39.67 -2.43 28.80
C GLU A 537 -38.64 -3.57 28.67
N THR A 538 -38.19 -4.03 29.84
CA THR A 538 -37.33 -5.21 30.04
C THR A 538 -38.12 -6.51 29.93
N ILE A 539 -37.70 -7.43 29.05
CA ILE A 539 -38.19 -8.81 29.01
C ILE A 539 -37.05 -9.75 29.39
N THR A 540 -37.29 -10.61 30.38
CA THR A 540 -36.38 -11.66 30.88
C THR A 540 -36.25 -12.83 29.90
N PRO A 541 -35.06 -13.43 29.73
CA PRO A 541 -34.84 -14.51 28.76
C PRO A 541 -35.39 -15.88 29.24
N PRO A 542 -35.86 -16.76 28.33
CA PRO A 542 -36.16 -18.16 28.61
C PRO A 542 -34.88 -19.04 28.65
N PRO A 543 -34.93 -20.27 29.19
CA PRO A 543 -33.76 -21.04 29.60
C PRO A 543 -32.94 -21.62 28.44
N ALA A 544 -31.63 -21.73 28.68
CA ALA A 544 -30.59 -22.14 27.75
C ALA A 544 -30.83 -23.48 27.05
N ALA A 545 -30.73 -23.48 25.71
CA ALA A 545 -30.33 -24.65 24.95
C ALA A 545 -28.81 -24.82 25.09
N ALA A 546 -28.38 -26.01 25.53
CA ALA A 546 -27.00 -26.31 25.87
C ALA A 546 -26.03 -26.03 24.70
N SER A 547 -25.08 -25.12 24.94
CA SER A 547 -23.89 -24.95 24.11
C SER A 547 -23.02 -26.20 24.19
N PRO A 548 -22.36 -26.67 23.11
CA PRO A 548 -21.11 -27.39 23.30
C PRO A 548 -20.13 -26.43 23.98
N PRO A 549 -19.32 -26.88 24.95
CA PRO A 549 -18.47 -26.00 25.72
C PRO A 549 -17.43 -25.37 24.80
N VAL A 550 -17.39 -24.03 24.76
CA VAL A 550 -16.15 -23.33 24.42
C VAL A 550 -15.28 -23.50 25.65
N ILE A 551 -14.28 -24.38 25.59
CA ILE A 551 -13.22 -24.39 26.60
C ILE A 551 -12.32 -23.20 26.21
N PRO A 552 -12.24 -22.11 26.97
CA PRO A 552 -11.08 -21.24 26.89
C PRO A 552 -9.91 -22.08 27.42
N ILE A 553 -9.08 -22.62 26.54
CA ILE A 553 -7.83 -23.21 26.99
C ILE A 553 -6.87 -22.06 27.23
N ALA A 554 -6.64 -21.78 28.50
CA ALA A 554 -5.81 -20.67 28.93
C ALA A 554 -4.87 -21.10 30.06
N THR A 555 -4.61 -22.40 30.22
CA THR A 555 -3.63 -22.88 31.19
C THR A 555 -2.57 -23.79 30.58
N VAL A 556 -1.38 -23.81 31.17
CA VAL A 556 -0.30 -24.72 30.76
C VAL A 556 -0.79 -26.17 30.89
N ALA A 557 -1.55 -26.50 31.94
CA ALA A 557 -2.05 -27.86 32.17
C ALA A 557 -2.97 -28.36 31.04
N GLU A 558 -3.79 -27.48 30.47
CA GLU A 558 -4.65 -27.82 29.34
C GLU A 558 -3.85 -28.00 28.04
N ALA A 559 -2.85 -27.16 27.80
CA ALA A 559 -1.92 -27.34 26.69
C ALA A 559 -1.17 -28.68 26.81
N VAL A 560 -0.66 -29.01 27.99
CA VAL A 560 -0.04 -30.32 28.30
C VAL A 560 -1.01 -31.47 28.03
N LYS A 561 -2.29 -31.32 28.37
CA LYS A 561 -3.32 -32.34 28.12
C LYS A 561 -3.54 -32.56 26.62
N ILE A 562 -3.61 -31.50 25.81
CA ILE A 562 -3.68 -31.61 24.34
C ILE A 562 -2.47 -32.39 23.83
N LEU A 563 -1.25 -31.97 24.21
CA LEU A 563 -0.01 -32.60 23.72
C LEU A 563 0.11 -34.06 24.14
N THR A 564 -0.36 -34.40 25.35
CA THR A 564 -0.40 -35.78 25.84
C THR A 564 -1.35 -36.63 25.01
N ALA A 565 -2.54 -36.12 24.68
CA ALA A 565 -3.48 -36.82 23.81
C ALA A 565 -2.89 -37.05 22.41
N ILE A 566 -2.18 -36.06 21.84
CA ILE A 566 -1.50 -36.23 20.54
C ILE A 566 -0.39 -37.29 20.61
N GLU A 567 0.40 -37.34 21.69
CA GLU A 567 1.40 -38.40 21.90
C GLU A 567 0.77 -39.80 21.93
N GLU A 568 -0.40 -39.93 22.55
CA GLU A 568 -1.11 -41.21 22.68
C GLU A 568 -1.80 -41.61 21.37
N GLU A 569 -2.44 -40.66 20.68
CA GLU A 569 -3.29 -40.92 19.52
C GLU A 569 -2.54 -40.94 18.17
N ALA A 570 -1.52 -40.09 18.01
CA ALA A 570 -0.76 -39.95 16.77
C ALA A 570 0.66 -40.52 16.84
N ALA A 571 1.12 -40.94 18.03
CA ALA A 571 2.50 -41.37 18.30
C ALA A 571 3.57 -40.35 17.89
N GLU A 572 3.20 -39.07 17.79
CA GLU A 572 4.07 -37.93 17.51
C GLU A 572 4.31 -37.16 18.81
N LYS A 573 5.52 -36.63 19.03
CA LYS A 573 5.86 -35.87 20.24
C LYS A 573 5.93 -34.37 19.94
N PRO A 574 4.83 -33.63 20.12
CA PRO A 574 4.77 -32.21 19.80
C PRO A 574 5.32 -31.30 20.91
N ALA A 575 5.88 -30.17 20.49
CA ALA A 575 6.14 -29.01 21.33
C ALA A 575 5.44 -27.77 20.75
N LEU A 576 4.87 -26.97 21.65
CA LEU A 576 4.38 -25.63 21.32
C LEU A 576 5.51 -24.64 21.50
N VAL A 577 5.77 -23.82 20.48
CA VAL A 577 6.83 -22.81 20.48
C VAL A 577 6.22 -21.42 20.31
N TYR A 578 6.11 -20.69 21.42
CA TYR A 578 5.64 -19.31 21.44
C TYR A 578 6.80 -18.36 21.21
N VAL A 579 6.76 -17.65 20.08
CA VAL A 579 7.72 -16.59 19.76
C VAL A 579 7.08 -15.24 20.05
N SER A 580 7.74 -14.39 20.83
CA SER A 580 7.23 -13.07 21.18
C SER A 580 8.38 -12.08 21.42
N PHE A 581 8.04 -10.81 21.65
CA PHE A 581 8.99 -9.78 22.03
C PHE A 581 8.57 -9.15 23.35
N SER A 582 9.52 -9.01 24.28
CA SER A 582 9.29 -8.49 25.64
C SER A 582 10.23 -7.32 25.96
N PRO A 583 9.80 -6.31 26.73
CA PRO A 583 10.65 -5.20 27.13
C PRO A 583 11.91 -5.66 27.88
N LYS A 584 13.02 -4.93 27.70
CA LYS A 584 14.27 -5.19 28.43
C LYS A 584 14.03 -5.18 29.95
N GLY A 585 14.47 -6.24 30.61
CA GLY A 585 14.32 -6.41 32.06
C GLY A 585 12.93 -6.90 32.50
N TYR A 586 12.00 -7.18 31.58
CA TYR A 586 10.71 -7.75 31.91
C TYR A 586 10.84 -9.18 32.47
N GLN A 587 10.29 -9.37 33.67
CA GLN A 587 10.15 -10.67 34.31
C GLN A 587 8.68 -10.88 34.69
N PRO A 588 8.01 -11.93 34.16
CA PRO A 588 6.67 -12.29 34.60
C PRO A 588 6.72 -12.83 36.04
N ARG A 589 5.59 -12.75 36.76
CA ARG A 589 5.50 -13.24 38.14
C ARG A 589 5.58 -14.76 38.20
N ASP A 590 4.93 -15.42 37.26
CA ASP A 590 4.99 -16.86 37.03
C ASP A 590 4.76 -17.18 35.54
N ILE A 591 5.10 -18.40 35.12
CA ILE A 591 5.04 -18.83 33.72
C ILE A 591 3.61 -19.10 33.24
N GLU A 592 2.68 -19.35 34.16
CA GLU A 592 1.28 -19.59 33.86
C GLU A 592 0.65 -18.28 33.37
N GLU A 593 0.81 -17.19 34.13
CA GLU A 593 0.35 -15.85 33.76
C GLU A 593 0.94 -15.40 32.42
N GLU A 594 2.21 -15.71 32.15
CA GLU A 594 2.87 -15.36 30.90
C GLU A 594 2.33 -16.16 29.70
N PHE A 595 2.05 -17.46 29.88
CA PHE A 595 1.41 -18.28 28.86
C PHE A 595 0.00 -17.77 28.55
N VAL A 596 -0.83 -17.55 29.59
CA VAL A 596 -2.19 -17.00 29.45
C VAL A 596 -2.16 -15.68 28.69
N ARG A 597 -1.24 -14.79 29.05
CA ARG A 597 -1.08 -13.48 28.41
C ARG A 597 -0.77 -13.62 26.93
N ARG A 598 0.16 -14.50 26.55
CA ARG A 598 0.53 -14.74 25.15
C ARG A 598 -0.61 -15.37 24.34
N GLU A 599 -1.28 -16.37 24.90
CA GLU A 599 -2.46 -16.96 24.25
C GLU A 599 -3.58 -15.94 24.08
N ALA A 600 -3.88 -15.15 25.11
CA ALA A 600 -4.87 -14.08 25.02
C ALA A 600 -4.50 -13.05 23.95
N LEU A 601 -3.24 -12.60 23.91
CA LEU A 601 -2.77 -11.66 22.88
C LEU A 601 -2.84 -12.24 21.48
N ASN A 602 -2.36 -13.47 21.29
CA ASN A 602 -2.44 -14.18 20.01
C ASN A 602 -3.90 -14.33 19.56
N THR A 603 -4.79 -14.84 20.42
CA THR A 603 -6.22 -14.96 20.13
C THR A 603 -6.85 -13.60 19.81
N GLN A 604 -6.51 -12.54 20.55
CA GLN A 604 -7.02 -11.19 20.31
C GLN A 604 -6.54 -10.58 19.00
N GLU A 605 -5.26 -10.71 18.66
CA GLU A 605 -4.71 -10.22 17.39
C GLU A 605 -5.45 -10.82 16.21
N TYR A 606 -5.63 -12.15 16.20
CA TYR A 606 -6.42 -12.82 15.17
C TYR A 606 -7.93 -12.51 15.24
N SER A 607 -8.48 -12.14 16.42
CA SER A 607 -9.90 -11.77 16.58
C SER A 607 -10.27 -10.43 15.92
N ARG A 608 -9.30 -9.53 15.68
CA ARG A 608 -9.48 -8.26 14.93
C ARG A 608 -9.91 -8.47 13.47
N ILE A 609 -9.80 -9.70 12.97
CA ILE A 609 -10.22 -10.14 11.64
C ILE A 609 -11.71 -10.57 11.62
N GLY A 610 -12.45 -10.42 12.73
CA GLY A 610 -13.88 -10.71 12.82
C GLY A 610 -14.17 -12.17 13.18
N VAL A 611 -13.49 -12.66 14.22
CA VAL A 611 -13.82 -13.93 14.89
C VAL A 611 -14.77 -13.63 16.05
N ASN A 612 -15.64 -14.58 16.43
CA ASN A 612 -16.41 -14.55 17.67
C ASN A 612 -15.56 -13.95 18.80
N LYS A 613 -16.02 -12.89 19.46
CA LYS A 613 -15.30 -12.28 20.59
C LYS A 613 -14.98 -13.36 21.62
N VAL A 614 -13.69 -13.67 21.79
CA VAL A 614 -13.20 -14.34 23.00
C VAL A 614 -12.74 -13.22 23.92
N ASP A 615 -13.51 -12.93 24.97
CA ASP A 615 -13.28 -11.81 25.89
C ASP A 615 -12.18 -12.16 26.90
N LEU A 616 -10.95 -12.35 26.41
CA LEU A 616 -9.77 -12.56 27.25
C LEU A 616 -9.09 -11.21 27.49
N ALA A 617 -9.01 -10.69 28.71
CA ALA A 617 -8.25 -9.47 29.00
C ALA A 617 -6.79 -9.83 29.28
N PRO A 618 -5.80 -9.51 28.41
CA PRO A 618 -4.41 -9.67 28.78
C PRO A 618 -4.09 -8.72 29.93
N THR A 619 -3.60 -9.27 31.04
CA THR A 619 -3.35 -8.55 32.31
C THR A 619 -2.39 -7.36 32.12
N VAL A 620 -1.54 -7.41 31.09
CA VAL A 620 -0.59 -6.37 30.71
C VAL A 620 -0.46 -6.32 29.19
N ASN A 621 -0.69 -5.14 28.60
CA ASN A 621 -0.44 -4.89 27.17
C ASN A 621 0.76 -3.95 27.03
N PHE A 622 1.81 -4.40 26.34
CA PHE A 622 2.99 -3.59 26.06
C PHE A 622 2.83 -2.87 24.72
N GLN A 623 3.25 -1.60 24.65
CA GLN A 623 3.51 -0.98 23.36
C GLN A 623 4.76 -1.61 22.76
N ARG A 624 4.65 -2.14 21.54
CA ARG A 624 5.77 -2.77 20.82
C ARG A 624 6.86 -1.73 20.55
N ARG A 625 8.11 -2.10 20.81
CA ARG A 625 9.29 -1.27 20.56
C ARG A 625 10.34 -2.04 19.77
N ASP A 626 11.12 -1.32 18.98
CA ASP A 626 12.20 -1.91 18.18
C ASP A 626 13.26 -2.59 19.05
N ASP A 627 13.42 -2.14 20.29
CA ASP A 627 14.43 -2.63 21.22
C ASP A 627 13.91 -3.66 22.25
N ASP A 628 12.67 -4.13 22.09
CA ASP A 628 12.15 -5.29 22.82
C ASP A 628 12.99 -6.53 22.47
N LEU A 629 13.18 -7.45 23.41
CA LEU A 629 14.02 -8.63 23.23
C LEU A 629 13.19 -9.84 22.81
N LEU A 630 13.78 -10.71 21.99
CA LEU A 630 13.19 -11.99 21.62
C LEU A 630 12.95 -12.85 22.87
N ASP A 631 11.72 -13.36 23.01
CA ASP A 631 11.26 -14.06 24.21
C ASP A 631 10.45 -15.30 23.81
N LEU A 632 11.03 -16.47 24.10
CA LEU A 632 10.52 -17.78 23.71
C LEU A 632 9.88 -18.47 24.91
N VAL A 633 8.71 -19.10 24.71
CA VAL A 633 8.09 -20.02 25.67
C VAL A 633 7.81 -21.35 25.02
N ILE A 634 8.18 -22.44 25.69
CA ILE A 634 7.99 -23.80 25.21
C ILE A 634 7.19 -24.63 26.19
N ILE A 635 6.22 -25.34 25.63
CA ILE A 635 5.36 -26.28 26.34
C ILE A 635 5.42 -27.63 25.63
N THR A 636 5.55 -28.69 26.40
CA THR A 636 5.58 -30.08 25.96
C THR A 636 4.66 -30.92 26.83
N SER A 637 4.31 -32.13 26.41
CA SER A 637 3.52 -33.09 27.20
C SER A 637 4.10 -33.43 28.59
N ARG A 638 5.42 -33.28 28.76
CA ARG A 638 6.15 -33.63 29.99
C ARG A 638 7.17 -32.58 30.37
N GLY A 639 7.40 -32.44 31.68
CA GLY A 639 8.35 -31.48 32.25
C GLY A 639 7.82 -30.05 32.26
N GLU A 640 8.45 -29.21 33.06
CA GLU A 640 8.02 -27.82 33.25
C GLU A 640 8.16 -26.98 31.96
N PRO A 641 7.27 -26.00 31.74
CA PRO A 641 7.43 -25.02 30.67
C PRO A 641 8.75 -24.25 30.80
N VAL A 642 9.33 -23.87 29.67
CA VAL A 642 10.61 -23.17 29.64
C VAL A 642 10.44 -21.83 28.96
N ARG A 643 10.85 -20.75 29.65
CA ARG A 643 10.97 -19.41 29.07
C ARG A 643 12.43 -19.07 28.83
N VAL A 644 12.76 -18.58 27.65
CA VAL A 644 14.11 -18.14 27.28
C VAL A 644 14.06 -16.75 26.66
N VAL A 645 14.73 -15.78 27.28
CA VAL A 645 14.94 -14.45 26.70
C VAL A 645 16.28 -14.44 25.99
N VAL A 646 16.26 -14.17 24.69
CA VAL A 646 17.44 -14.11 23.84
C VAL A 646 17.84 -12.63 23.70
N PRO A 647 19.12 -12.28 23.91
CA PRO A 647 19.58 -10.88 23.89
C PRO A 647 19.72 -10.35 22.45
N VAL A 648 18.66 -10.47 21.65
CA VAL A 648 18.52 -9.93 20.29
C VAL A 648 17.23 -9.12 20.23
N THR A 649 17.27 -7.98 19.56
CA THR A 649 16.14 -7.05 19.50
C THR A 649 15.09 -7.47 18.48
N ARG A 650 13.86 -7.00 18.67
CA ARG A 650 12.74 -7.17 17.73
C ARG A 650 13.11 -6.70 16.34
N LYS A 651 13.75 -5.54 16.24
CA LYS A 651 14.21 -5.00 14.95
C LYS A 651 15.16 -5.96 14.22
N GLU A 652 16.16 -6.48 14.91
CA GLU A 652 17.14 -7.42 14.30
C GLU A 652 16.47 -8.72 13.84
N VAL A 653 15.53 -9.27 14.61
CA VAL A 653 14.80 -10.50 14.23
C VAL A 653 13.90 -10.25 13.02
N VAL A 654 13.17 -9.14 12.99
CA VAL A 654 12.29 -8.78 11.86
C VAL A 654 13.10 -8.51 10.60
N GLU A 655 14.23 -7.79 10.70
CA GLU A 655 15.13 -7.57 9.57
C GLU A 655 15.70 -8.88 9.01
N ALA A 656 16.15 -9.80 9.87
CA ALA A 656 16.64 -11.11 9.43
C ALA A 656 15.54 -11.97 8.80
N ALA A 657 14.31 -11.94 9.35
CA ALA A 657 13.17 -12.67 8.79
C ALA A 657 12.81 -12.17 7.38
N ASN A 658 12.74 -10.85 7.19
CA ASN A 658 12.52 -10.23 5.87
C ASN A 658 13.62 -10.63 4.89
N LYS A 659 14.89 -10.58 5.31
CA LYS A 659 16.02 -10.96 4.46
C LYS A 659 16.01 -12.44 4.08
N LEU A 660 15.65 -13.34 5.00
CA LEU A 660 15.45 -14.75 4.66
C LEU A 660 14.32 -14.92 3.63
N TRP A 661 13.19 -14.25 3.83
CA TRP A 661 12.06 -14.34 2.90
C TRP A 661 12.42 -13.80 1.51
N GLU A 662 13.13 -12.66 1.41
CA GLU A 662 13.61 -12.09 0.15
C GLU A 662 14.60 -13.02 -0.57
N THR A 663 15.58 -13.55 0.15
CA THR A 663 16.70 -14.30 -0.46
C THR A 663 16.36 -15.76 -0.75
N ALA A 664 15.43 -16.38 -0.02
CA ALA A 664 15.01 -17.76 -0.27
C ALA A 664 14.23 -17.93 -1.60
N GLN A 665 13.75 -16.82 -2.17
CA GLN A 665 13.08 -16.77 -3.46
C GLN A 665 14.05 -16.77 -4.65
N LEU A 666 15.34 -16.53 -4.42
CA LEU A 666 16.37 -16.44 -5.45
C LEU A 666 17.02 -17.82 -5.67
N VAL A 667 16.59 -18.55 -6.70
CA VAL A 667 17.01 -19.94 -6.97
C VAL A 667 18.53 -20.10 -7.19
N ASP A 668 19.20 -19.05 -7.67
CA ASP A 668 20.64 -19.06 -7.96
C ASP A 668 21.52 -18.53 -6.82
N SER A 669 20.95 -18.31 -5.62
CA SER A 669 21.66 -17.71 -4.49
C SER A 669 21.61 -18.59 -3.24
N ASP A 670 22.76 -18.73 -2.57
CA ASP A 670 22.86 -19.35 -1.26
C ASP A 670 22.80 -18.32 -0.11
N GLU A 671 22.53 -17.04 -0.40
CA GLU A 671 22.51 -15.96 0.60
C GLU A 671 21.49 -16.23 1.72
N TYR A 672 20.38 -16.91 1.40
CA TYR A 672 19.35 -17.31 2.37
C TYR A 672 19.92 -18.12 3.54
N LYS A 673 20.98 -18.91 3.34
CA LYS A 673 21.60 -19.72 4.42
C LYS A 673 22.15 -18.83 5.53
N THR A 674 22.61 -17.62 5.23
CA THR A 674 23.13 -16.68 6.22
C THR A 674 22.04 -16.27 7.20
N TYR A 675 20.92 -15.77 6.68
CA TYR A 675 19.79 -15.32 7.49
C TYR A 675 19.03 -16.49 8.12
N ALA A 676 18.91 -17.63 7.42
CA ALA A 676 18.37 -18.87 7.96
C ALA A 676 19.17 -19.39 9.16
N SER A 677 20.51 -19.29 9.10
CA SER A 677 21.40 -19.65 10.22
C SER A 677 21.24 -18.72 11.41
N GLN A 678 21.15 -17.42 11.14
CA GLN A 678 20.98 -16.41 12.17
C GLN A 678 19.66 -16.62 12.93
N LEU A 679 18.57 -16.84 12.22
CA LEU A 679 17.26 -17.13 12.81
C LEU A 679 17.23 -18.49 13.51
N TYR A 680 17.89 -19.53 12.97
CA TYR A 680 18.04 -20.82 13.67
C TYR A 680 18.77 -20.65 15.00
N GLN A 681 19.84 -19.86 15.01
CA GLN A 681 20.65 -19.57 16.20
C GLN A 681 19.86 -18.81 17.27
N TRP A 682 18.87 -18.01 16.89
CA TRP A 682 18.03 -17.25 17.82
C TRP A 682 16.78 -18.00 18.26
N LEU A 683 16.12 -18.73 17.36
CA LEU A 683 14.82 -19.35 17.61
C LEU A 683 14.92 -20.80 18.10
N ILE A 684 15.95 -21.55 17.69
CA ILE A 684 16.03 -23.00 17.91
C ILE A 684 17.17 -23.38 18.86
N VAL A 685 18.38 -22.84 18.67
CA VAL A 685 19.53 -23.21 19.52
C VAL A 685 19.27 -23.01 21.03
N PRO A 686 18.63 -21.91 21.49
CA PRO A 686 18.40 -21.70 22.93
C PRO A 686 17.49 -22.76 23.57
N ILE A 687 16.75 -23.51 22.75
CA ILE A 687 15.71 -24.44 23.18
C ILE A 687 15.99 -25.89 22.77
N GLU A 688 16.95 -26.10 21.85
CA GLU A 688 17.21 -27.40 21.21
C GLU A 688 17.58 -28.49 22.21
N GLY A 689 18.33 -28.15 23.28
CA GLY A 689 18.68 -29.11 24.34
C GLY A 689 17.44 -29.72 25.01
N LYS A 690 16.41 -28.90 25.25
CA LYS A 690 15.14 -29.35 25.84
C LYS A 690 14.30 -30.15 24.86
N LEU A 691 14.30 -29.77 23.58
CA LEU A 691 13.63 -30.53 22.52
C LEU A 691 14.24 -31.94 22.39
N LYS A 692 15.57 -32.04 22.40
CA LYS A 692 16.32 -33.32 22.36
C LYS A 692 16.08 -34.17 23.59
N GLU A 693 16.18 -33.59 24.80
CA GLU A 693 15.93 -34.27 26.08
C GLU A 693 14.53 -34.90 26.11
N ARG A 694 13.53 -34.19 25.58
CA ARG A 694 12.12 -34.62 25.56
C ARG A 694 11.75 -35.42 24.31
N GLN A 695 12.70 -35.67 23.41
CA GLN A 695 12.52 -36.40 22.15
C GLN A 695 11.40 -35.83 21.27
N ILE A 696 11.31 -34.50 21.19
CA ILE A 696 10.31 -33.81 20.37
C ILE A 696 10.55 -34.13 18.89
N SER A 697 9.47 -34.39 18.17
CA SER A 697 9.48 -34.68 16.72
C SER A 697 8.65 -33.68 15.90
N ASN A 698 7.76 -32.92 16.55
CA ASN A 698 6.90 -31.93 15.92
C ASN A 698 6.96 -30.57 16.64
N LEU A 699 7.03 -29.48 15.88
CA LEU A 699 7.04 -28.11 16.39
C LEU A 699 5.84 -27.32 15.84
N LEU A 700 4.93 -26.90 16.72
CA LEU A 700 3.86 -25.97 16.37
C LEU A 700 4.24 -24.56 16.83
N PHE A 701 4.49 -23.68 15.88
CA PHE A 701 4.92 -22.30 16.15
C PHE A 701 3.74 -21.34 16.25
N PHE A 702 3.82 -20.46 17.23
CA PHE A 702 2.97 -19.27 17.37
C PHE A 702 3.88 -18.05 17.18
N LEU A 703 3.88 -17.51 15.95
CA LEU A 703 4.75 -16.42 15.56
C LEU A 703 4.04 -15.07 15.74
N PRO A 704 4.76 -13.99 16.09
CA PRO A 704 4.19 -12.65 16.12
C PRO A 704 3.97 -12.12 14.69
N ALA A 705 3.01 -11.21 14.53
CA ALA A 705 2.53 -10.75 13.22
C ALA A 705 3.65 -10.39 12.22
N GLU A 706 4.73 -9.79 12.72
CA GLU A 706 5.83 -9.24 11.92
C GLU A 706 6.77 -10.29 11.30
N ILE A 707 6.67 -11.57 11.69
CA ILE A 707 7.51 -12.65 11.14
C ILE A 707 6.70 -13.91 10.79
N ARG A 708 5.37 -13.82 10.69
CA ARG A 708 4.50 -14.98 10.38
C ARG A 708 4.70 -15.57 8.98
N PHE A 709 5.28 -14.80 8.07
CA PHE A 709 5.69 -15.26 6.73
C PHE A 709 6.99 -16.11 6.73
N LEU A 710 7.61 -16.30 7.91
CA LEU A 710 8.86 -17.02 8.04
C LEU A 710 8.73 -18.50 7.61
N PRO A 711 9.51 -18.96 6.61
CA PRO A 711 9.54 -20.38 6.23
C PRO A 711 10.31 -21.20 7.28
N VAL A 712 9.68 -21.53 8.41
CA VAL A 712 10.35 -22.19 9.55
C VAL A 712 11.07 -23.49 9.18
N ALA A 713 10.55 -24.23 8.20
CA ALA A 713 11.16 -25.45 7.66
C ALA A 713 12.56 -25.21 7.07
N ALA A 714 12.82 -24.02 6.54
CA ALA A 714 14.08 -23.61 5.91
C ALA A 714 15.08 -22.95 6.88
N LEU A 715 14.77 -22.84 8.18
CA LEU A 715 15.78 -22.44 9.17
C LEU A 715 16.95 -23.43 9.14
N TYR A 716 18.18 -22.92 9.15
CA TYR A 716 19.36 -23.72 8.82
C TYR A 716 20.31 -23.83 10.00
N ASP A 717 20.58 -25.06 10.44
CA ASP A 717 21.64 -25.35 11.40
C ASP A 717 22.97 -25.42 10.66
N SER A 718 23.71 -24.31 10.65
CA SER A 718 25.03 -24.25 10.02
C SER A 718 26.08 -25.14 10.68
N GLN A 719 25.90 -25.54 11.95
CA GLN A 719 26.85 -26.40 12.65
C GLN A 719 26.74 -27.84 12.17
N ASN A 720 25.52 -28.33 11.98
CA ASN A 720 25.26 -29.70 11.51
C ASN A 720 24.96 -29.79 10.01
N GLN A 721 24.93 -28.64 9.32
CA GLN A 721 24.57 -28.49 7.92
C GLN A 721 23.19 -29.07 7.58
N GLN A 722 22.21 -28.82 8.44
CA GLN A 722 20.87 -29.40 8.34
C GLN A 722 19.78 -28.34 8.42
N PHE A 723 18.73 -28.49 7.63
CA PHE A 723 17.53 -27.65 7.76
C PHE A 723 16.63 -28.14 8.91
N LEU A 724 15.78 -27.25 9.45
CA LEU A 724 14.84 -27.61 10.53
C LEU A 724 13.94 -28.78 10.14
N VAL A 725 13.48 -28.81 8.88
CA VAL A 725 12.64 -29.87 8.29
C VAL A 725 13.28 -31.27 8.39
N GLU A 726 14.61 -31.35 8.45
CA GLU A 726 15.32 -32.62 8.62
C GLU A 726 15.21 -33.17 10.03
N LYS A 727 15.00 -32.29 11.01
CA LYS A 727 14.93 -32.64 12.43
C LYS A 727 13.48 -32.79 12.93
N TYR A 728 12.58 -31.92 12.49
CA TYR A 728 11.22 -31.84 13.03
C TYR A 728 10.18 -31.65 11.92
N SER A 729 8.99 -32.23 12.09
CA SER A 729 7.79 -31.76 11.39
C SER A 729 7.38 -30.41 12.00
N SER A 730 6.79 -29.52 11.21
CA SER A 730 6.45 -28.18 11.69
C SER A 730 5.16 -27.63 11.10
N GLY A 731 4.48 -26.78 11.87
CA GLY A 731 3.33 -26.01 11.43
C GLY A 731 3.22 -24.68 12.18
N LEU A 732 2.29 -23.85 11.73
CA LEU A 732 1.94 -22.57 12.34
C LEU A 732 0.52 -22.64 12.88
N ALA A 733 0.29 -22.02 14.05
CA ALA A 733 -1.05 -21.86 14.59
C ALA A 733 -1.28 -20.41 15.04
N PRO A 734 -2.49 -19.87 14.81
CA PRO A 734 -2.82 -18.52 15.26
C PRO A 734 -2.86 -18.43 16.79
N SER A 735 -3.55 -19.36 17.44
CA SER A 735 -3.55 -19.60 18.89
C SER A 735 -4.16 -20.98 19.13
N LEU A 736 -3.97 -21.56 20.31
CA LEU A 736 -4.62 -22.83 20.64
C LEU A 736 -6.14 -22.68 20.68
N ASN A 737 -6.62 -21.53 21.15
CA ASN A 737 -8.05 -21.22 21.29
C ASN A 737 -8.81 -21.11 19.95
N LEU A 738 -8.10 -20.87 18.84
CA LEU A 738 -8.71 -20.70 17.51
C LEU A 738 -8.64 -21.97 16.65
N ASN A 739 -8.09 -23.06 17.18
CA ASN A 739 -7.91 -24.31 16.46
C ASN A 739 -8.70 -25.47 17.12
N ASP A 740 -9.29 -26.33 16.28
CA ASP A 740 -9.70 -27.66 16.74
C ASP A 740 -8.47 -28.57 16.82
N ASN A 741 -7.86 -28.64 18.01
CA ASN A 741 -6.61 -29.36 18.27
C ASN A 741 -6.76 -30.89 18.41
N ARG A 742 -7.97 -31.43 18.19
CA ARG A 742 -8.20 -32.88 18.29
C ARG A 742 -7.67 -33.59 17.05
N TYR A 743 -6.90 -34.65 17.28
CA TYR A 743 -6.43 -35.53 16.22
C TYR A 743 -7.61 -36.17 15.48
N ARG A 744 -7.47 -36.32 14.15
CA ARG A 744 -8.38 -37.13 13.35
C ARG A 744 -7.61 -37.76 12.19
N PRO A 745 -7.66 -39.11 12.04
CA PRO A 745 -7.12 -39.76 10.86
C PRO A 745 -7.85 -39.28 9.59
N ILE A 746 -7.09 -38.99 8.54
CA ILE A 746 -7.65 -38.53 7.24
C ILE A 746 -7.38 -39.50 6.09
N LYS A 747 -6.81 -40.68 6.33
CA LYS A 747 -6.42 -41.63 5.27
C LYS A 747 -7.59 -42.11 4.41
N ASP A 748 -8.79 -42.18 5.00
CA ASP A 748 -10.04 -42.59 4.34
C ASP A 748 -10.96 -41.39 4.03
N ALA A 749 -10.42 -40.17 4.10
CA ALA A 749 -11.18 -38.94 3.87
C ALA A 749 -11.62 -38.81 2.41
N ASN A 750 -12.81 -38.28 2.16
CA ASN A 750 -13.24 -37.96 0.80
C ASN A 750 -12.51 -36.71 0.27
N LEU A 751 -11.95 -36.80 -0.93
CA LEU A 751 -11.24 -35.72 -1.62
C LEU A 751 -12.14 -34.97 -2.61
N LEU A 752 -12.05 -33.65 -2.59
CA LEU A 752 -12.45 -32.77 -3.69
C LEU A 752 -11.19 -32.07 -4.22
N ALA A 753 -10.73 -32.43 -5.42
CA ALA A 753 -9.64 -31.74 -6.09
C ALA A 753 -10.14 -31.03 -7.35
N MET A 754 -9.96 -29.71 -7.41
CA MET A 754 -10.38 -28.87 -8.54
C MET A 754 -9.27 -27.87 -8.90
N GLY A 755 -9.24 -27.38 -10.14
CA GLY A 755 -8.24 -26.39 -10.54
C GLY A 755 -8.42 -25.86 -11.97
N ALA A 756 -7.63 -24.87 -12.35
CA ALA A 756 -7.63 -24.30 -13.70
C ALA A 756 -6.23 -24.30 -14.31
N SER A 757 -6.11 -24.91 -15.49
CA SER A 757 -4.91 -24.85 -16.34
C SER A 757 -4.98 -23.72 -17.36
N GLN A 758 -6.19 -23.23 -17.64
CA GLN A 758 -6.48 -22.12 -18.53
C GLN A 758 -7.53 -21.21 -17.88
N PHE A 759 -7.59 -19.95 -18.29
CA PHE A 759 -8.47 -18.94 -17.70
C PHE A 759 -9.25 -18.20 -18.78
N ALA A 760 -10.47 -17.75 -18.46
CA ALA A 760 -11.31 -16.98 -19.38
C ALA A 760 -10.77 -15.56 -19.62
N GLN A 761 -10.04 -15.03 -18.65
CA GLN A 761 -9.38 -13.72 -18.71
C GLN A 761 -8.08 -13.80 -19.54
N PRO A 762 -7.92 -12.98 -20.60
CA PRO A 762 -6.76 -13.05 -21.48
C PRO A 762 -5.45 -12.54 -20.84
N ASP A 763 -5.53 -11.79 -19.74
CA ASP A 763 -4.40 -11.26 -18.99
C ASP A 763 -3.83 -12.24 -17.95
N VAL A 764 -4.48 -13.39 -17.74
CA VAL A 764 -4.02 -14.41 -16.79
C VAL A 764 -3.24 -15.49 -17.52
N SER A 765 -1.99 -15.69 -17.11
CA SER A 765 -1.11 -16.71 -17.71
C SER A 765 -1.62 -18.14 -17.41
N PRO A 766 -1.59 -19.07 -18.38
CA PRO A 766 -1.96 -20.47 -18.14
C PRO A 766 -1.08 -21.16 -17.09
N LEU A 767 -1.62 -22.20 -16.43
CA LEU A 767 -0.91 -23.10 -15.51
C LEU A 767 -1.00 -24.56 -16.02
N PRO A 768 -0.21 -24.92 -17.06
CA PRO A 768 -0.35 -26.21 -17.72
C PRO A 768 -0.20 -27.42 -16.79
N ALA A 769 0.63 -27.33 -15.74
CA ALA A 769 0.86 -28.46 -14.85
C ALA A 769 -0.38 -28.84 -14.03
N VAL A 770 -1.34 -27.93 -13.80
CA VAL A 770 -2.62 -28.22 -13.12
C VAL A 770 -3.42 -29.31 -13.85
N ARG A 771 -3.30 -29.40 -15.18
CA ARG A 771 -3.94 -30.46 -15.99
C ARG A 771 -3.38 -31.85 -15.68
N VAL A 772 -2.16 -31.91 -15.15
CA VAL A 772 -1.51 -33.15 -14.69
C VAL A 772 -1.71 -33.34 -13.18
N GLU A 773 -1.69 -32.26 -12.39
CA GLU A 773 -1.82 -32.28 -10.93
C GLU A 773 -3.15 -32.90 -10.47
N ILE A 774 -4.28 -32.35 -10.92
CA ILE A 774 -5.61 -32.78 -10.46
C ILE A 774 -5.89 -34.27 -10.70
N PRO A 775 -5.68 -34.84 -11.91
CA PRO A 775 -5.87 -36.28 -12.11
C PRO A 775 -4.85 -37.13 -11.34
N THR A 776 -3.61 -36.66 -11.17
CA THR A 776 -2.58 -37.40 -10.41
C THR A 776 -2.94 -37.51 -8.93
N ILE A 777 -3.36 -36.40 -8.31
CA ILE A 777 -3.80 -36.39 -6.91
C ILE A 777 -5.03 -37.29 -6.72
N LYS A 778 -6.01 -37.22 -7.63
CA LYS A 778 -7.18 -38.11 -7.61
C LYS A 778 -6.79 -39.58 -7.73
N GLU A 779 -5.88 -39.92 -8.65
CA GLU A 779 -5.41 -41.30 -8.83
C GLU A 779 -4.73 -41.83 -7.56
N ILE A 780 -3.84 -41.03 -6.96
CA ILE A 780 -3.19 -41.36 -5.69
C ILE A 780 -4.24 -41.59 -4.61
N TRP A 781 -5.22 -40.70 -4.51
CA TRP A 781 -6.19 -40.69 -3.41
C TRP A 781 -7.27 -41.77 -3.54
N GLU A 782 -7.80 -41.98 -4.74
CA GLU A 782 -8.89 -42.94 -5.01
C GLU A 782 -8.38 -44.33 -5.41
N GLY A 783 -7.07 -44.45 -5.71
CA GLY A 783 -6.45 -45.71 -6.14
C GLY A 783 -6.81 -46.14 -7.57
N LYS A 784 -7.48 -45.26 -8.33
CA LYS A 784 -7.86 -45.50 -9.73
C LYS A 784 -7.85 -44.18 -10.50
N LYS A 785 -7.44 -44.25 -11.76
CA LYS A 785 -7.55 -43.12 -12.69
C LYS A 785 -9.01 -43.00 -13.15
N THR A 786 -9.68 -41.91 -12.79
CA THR A 786 -11.06 -41.65 -13.20
C THR A 786 -11.07 -40.64 -14.34
N GLU A 787 -11.77 -40.92 -15.45
CA GLU A 787 -11.94 -39.96 -16.56
C GLU A 787 -12.81 -38.76 -16.17
N GLU A 788 -13.55 -38.86 -15.06
CA GLU A 788 -14.41 -37.79 -14.55
C GLU A 788 -13.65 -36.55 -14.06
N TYR A 789 -12.32 -36.58 -13.95
CA TYR A 789 -11.50 -35.45 -13.49
C TYR A 789 -11.72 -34.17 -14.32
N GLN A 790 -12.10 -34.29 -15.60
CA GLN A 790 -12.41 -33.15 -16.48
C GLN A 790 -13.57 -32.28 -15.95
N ARG A 791 -14.49 -32.85 -15.16
CA ARG A 791 -15.58 -32.10 -14.50
C ARG A 791 -15.10 -31.18 -13.38
N TYR A 792 -13.81 -31.21 -13.05
CA TYR A 792 -13.20 -30.43 -11.98
C TYR A 792 -12.10 -29.50 -12.48
N LEU A 793 -11.90 -29.41 -13.79
CA LEU A 793 -10.89 -28.59 -14.45
C LEU A 793 -11.51 -27.42 -15.23
N ASP A 794 -10.70 -26.37 -15.43
CA ASP A 794 -10.91 -25.27 -16.37
C ASP A 794 -12.34 -24.70 -16.26
N GLN A 795 -13.18 -24.78 -17.30
CA GLN A 795 -14.56 -24.22 -17.30
C GLN A 795 -15.44 -24.69 -16.14
N ASN A 796 -15.09 -25.81 -15.51
CA ASN A 796 -15.82 -26.35 -14.37
C ASN A 796 -15.26 -25.91 -13.02
N PHE A 797 -14.12 -25.23 -12.99
CA PHE A 797 -13.52 -24.63 -11.78
C PHE A 797 -14.04 -23.20 -11.56
N THR A 798 -15.31 -23.11 -11.16
CA THR A 798 -16.02 -21.85 -10.87
C THR A 798 -16.54 -21.84 -9.43
N LEU A 799 -16.85 -20.65 -8.91
CA LEU A 799 -17.31 -20.50 -7.52
C LEU A 799 -18.59 -21.32 -7.24
N ASP A 800 -19.53 -21.30 -8.17
CA ASP A 800 -20.78 -22.04 -8.05
C ASP A 800 -20.56 -23.54 -8.04
N ASN A 801 -19.63 -24.04 -8.86
CA ASN A 801 -19.30 -25.46 -8.88
C ASN A 801 -18.54 -25.89 -7.62
N ILE A 802 -17.64 -25.06 -7.08
CA ILE A 802 -16.99 -25.32 -5.78
C ILE A 802 -18.05 -25.43 -4.69
N LYS A 803 -18.95 -24.45 -4.57
CA LYS A 803 -20.06 -24.47 -3.59
C LYS A 803 -20.94 -25.70 -3.77
N ARG A 804 -21.36 -26.00 -5.01
CA ARG A 804 -22.19 -27.15 -5.32
C ARG A 804 -21.55 -28.46 -4.86
N ASN A 805 -20.29 -28.71 -5.24
CA ASN A 805 -19.59 -29.94 -4.84
C ASN A 805 -19.44 -30.05 -3.31
N LEU A 806 -19.11 -28.95 -2.63
CA LEU A 806 -19.01 -28.95 -1.16
C LEU A 806 -20.36 -29.21 -0.46
N THR A 807 -21.48 -28.81 -1.07
CA THR A 807 -22.83 -29.05 -0.52
C THR A 807 -23.43 -30.41 -0.88
N GLU A 808 -23.12 -30.96 -2.06
CA GLU A 808 -23.72 -32.20 -2.56
C GLU A 808 -23.18 -33.44 -1.86
N LYS A 809 -21.88 -33.44 -1.50
CA LYS A 809 -21.22 -34.59 -0.88
C LYS A 809 -20.26 -34.15 0.22
N PRO A 810 -20.10 -34.96 1.27
CA PRO A 810 -19.12 -34.67 2.29
C PRO A 810 -17.70 -34.83 1.78
N HIS A 811 -16.95 -33.74 1.73
CA HIS A 811 -15.53 -33.72 1.44
C HIS A 811 -14.74 -33.27 2.66
N GLN A 812 -13.74 -34.06 3.03
CA GLN A 812 -12.88 -33.80 4.19
C GLN A 812 -11.51 -33.28 3.75
N ILE A 813 -11.13 -33.49 2.50
CA ILE A 813 -9.95 -32.87 1.88
C ILE A 813 -10.42 -32.05 0.68
N VAL A 814 -10.04 -30.78 0.63
CA VAL A 814 -10.31 -29.88 -0.48
C VAL A 814 -8.98 -29.39 -1.05
N HIS A 815 -8.77 -29.55 -2.35
CA HIS A 815 -7.57 -29.12 -3.07
C HIS A 815 -7.96 -28.18 -4.19
N LEU A 816 -7.33 -27.00 -4.23
CA LEU A 816 -7.50 -25.99 -5.27
C LEU A 816 -6.14 -25.71 -5.93
N GLY A 817 -5.98 -26.08 -7.20
CA GLY A 817 -4.78 -25.83 -8.00
C GLY A 817 -4.98 -24.68 -9.00
N THR A 818 -4.35 -23.52 -8.77
CA THR A 818 -4.57 -22.30 -9.57
C THR A 818 -3.59 -21.17 -9.19
N HIS A 819 -3.75 -19.97 -9.75
CA HIS A 819 -3.06 -18.76 -9.31
C HIS A 819 -3.63 -18.22 -7.99
N GLY A 820 -2.75 -17.69 -7.15
CA GLY A 820 -3.10 -16.88 -6.01
C GLY A 820 -2.28 -15.60 -6.02
N LYS A 821 -2.81 -14.53 -5.44
CA LYS A 821 -2.07 -13.30 -5.21
C LYS A 821 -2.51 -12.70 -3.89
N PHE A 822 -1.55 -12.28 -3.08
CA PHE A 822 -1.83 -11.53 -1.88
C PHE A 822 -1.41 -10.06 -2.07
N ALA A 823 -2.39 -9.18 -2.29
CA ALA A 823 -2.19 -7.74 -2.48
C ALA A 823 -3.00 -6.93 -1.45
N GLY A 824 -3.01 -7.38 -0.19
CA GLY A 824 -3.85 -6.81 0.86
C GLY A 824 -5.31 -7.30 0.80
N ARG A 825 -6.13 -6.90 1.78
CA ARG A 825 -7.43 -7.56 2.06
C ARG A 825 -8.45 -7.55 0.91
N GLU A 826 -8.47 -6.50 0.09
CA GLU A 826 -9.48 -6.30 -0.95
C GLU A 826 -9.00 -6.75 -2.34
N GLU A 827 -7.70 -6.75 -2.59
CA GLU A 827 -7.11 -7.13 -3.89
C GLU A 827 -6.52 -8.54 -3.90
N ALA A 828 -6.40 -9.21 -2.76
CA ALA A 828 -5.99 -10.61 -2.71
C ALA A 828 -7.06 -11.52 -3.33
N TYR A 829 -6.64 -12.44 -4.19
CA TYR A 829 -7.54 -13.40 -4.84
C TYR A 829 -6.90 -14.78 -5.03
N ILE A 830 -7.77 -15.80 -5.06
CA ILE A 830 -7.52 -17.08 -5.72
C ILE A 830 -8.22 -17.02 -7.08
N GLN A 831 -7.47 -17.22 -8.16
CA GLN A 831 -8.04 -17.14 -9.51
C GLN A 831 -8.88 -18.39 -9.78
N LEU A 832 -10.15 -18.24 -10.12
CA LEU A 832 -10.97 -19.30 -10.67
C LEU A 832 -10.93 -19.21 -12.20
N TYR A 833 -11.56 -20.14 -12.91
CA TYR A 833 -11.56 -20.10 -14.37
C TYR A 833 -12.19 -18.83 -14.95
N ASP A 834 -13.30 -18.39 -14.36
CA ASP A 834 -14.14 -17.29 -14.86
C ASP A 834 -14.10 -16.04 -13.98
N SER A 835 -13.54 -16.13 -12.79
CA SER A 835 -13.69 -15.12 -11.75
C SER A 835 -12.53 -15.16 -10.74
N ARG A 836 -12.52 -14.21 -9.81
CA ARG A 836 -11.54 -14.15 -8.71
C ARG A 836 -12.26 -14.40 -7.38
N LEU A 837 -11.74 -15.34 -6.59
CA LEU A 837 -12.20 -15.65 -5.25
C LEU A 837 -11.41 -14.83 -4.22
N GLY A 838 -12.00 -13.74 -3.73
CA GLY A 838 -11.37 -12.88 -2.72
C GLY A 838 -11.41 -13.47 -1.31
N LEU A 839 -10.61 -12.88 -0.39
CA LEU A 839 -10.44 -13.37 0.98
C LEU A 839 -11.78 -13.56 1.74
N ARG A 840 -12.73 -12.61 1.64
CA ARG A 840 -14.05 -12.72 2.28
C ARG A 840 -14.93 -13.84 1.72
N GLN A 841 -14.67 -14.27 0.48
CA GLN A 841 -15.47 -15.32 -0.15
C GLN A 841 -15.07 -16.72 0.33
N ILE A 842 -13.83 -16.93 0.79
CA ILE A 842 -13.43 -18.18 1.46
C ILE A 842 -14.23 -18.40 2.75
N GLU A 843 -14.44 -17.35 3.55
CA GLU A 843 -15.15 -17.44 4.85
C GLU A 843 -16.60 -17.94 4.73
N VAL A 844 -17.22 -17.71 3.56
CA VAL A 844 -18.62 -18.10 3.31
C VAL A 844 -18.74 -19.39 2.50
N LEU A 845 -17.63 -20.05 2.17
CA LEU A 845 -17.68 -21.40 1.62
C LEU A 845 -18.18 -22.37 2.71
N PRO A 846 -18.99 -23.39 2.36
CA PRO A 846 -19.51 -24.36 3.32
C PRO A 846 -18.42 -25.38 3.73
N LEU A 847 -17.37 -24.91 4.40
CA LEU A 847 -16.16 -25.70 4.75
C LEU A 847 -16.27 -26.43 6.10
N ASN A 848 -17.30 -26.15 6.90
CA ASN A 848 -17.49 -26.73 8.23
C ASN A 848 -18.73 -27.66 8.35
N LYS A 849 -19.49 -27.82 7.26
CA LYS A 849 -20.72 -28.63 7.20
C LYS A 849 -20.81 -29.36 5.86
N PRO A 850 -20.12 -30.50 5.70
CA PRO A 850 -19.34 -31.22 6.70
C PRO A 850 -17.94 -30.64 6.91
N LEU A 851 -17.31 -31.00 8.02
CA LEU A 851 -16.01 -30.48 8.42
C LEU A 851 -14.90 -30.88 7.44
N VAL A 852 -14.27 -29.90 6.81
CA VAL A 852 -13.04 -30.08 6.03
C VAL A 852 -11.85 -30.20 7.00
N GLU A 853 -11.18 -31.35 6.97
CA GLU A 853 -10.02 -31.64 7.80
C GLU A 853 -8.74 -31.04 7.22
N LEU A 854 -8.64 -30.92 5.90
CA LEU A 854 -7.49 -30.36 5.21
C LEU A 854 -7.92 -29.57 3.95
N MET A 855 -7.56 -28.30 3.88
CA MET A 855 -7.64 -27.50 2.66
C MET A 855 -6.24 -27.24 2.10
N VAL A 856 -6.00 -27.62 0.85
CA VAL A 856 -4.74 -27.40 0.15
C VAL A 856 -4.95 -26.32 -0.90
N LEU A 857 -4.32 -25.17 -0.67
CA LEU A 857 -4.28 -24.05 -1.61
C LEU A 857 -2.99 -24.14 -2.41
N SER A 858 -3.03 -24.90 -3.51
CA SER A 858 -1.91 -25.08 -4.43
C SER A 858 -1.81 -23.87 -5.37
N ALA A 859 -1.39 -22.74 -4.79
CA ALA A 859 -1.42 -21.41 -5.42
C ALA A 859 -0.46 -20.43 -4.71
N CYS A 860 0.10 -19.48 -5.48
CA CYS A 860 1.03 -18.44 -5.01
C CYS A 860 0.46 -17.57 -3.86
N GLU A 861 1.32 -17.20 -2.91
CA GLU A 861 1.05 -16.27 -1.80
C GLU A 861 -0.21 -16.56 -0.96
N THR A 862 -0.68 -17.82 -0.92
CA THR A 862 -1.93 -18.17 -0.24
C THR A 862 -1.84 -18.30 1.28
N ALA A 863 -0.63 -18.36 1.83
CA ALA A 863 -0.33 -18.28 3.25
C ALA A 863 0.44 -16.99 3.63
N PHE A 864 0.66 -16.10 2.66
CA PHE A 864 1.24 -14.77 2.90
C PHE A 864 0.13 -13.80 3.39
N GLY A 865 0.47 -12.91 4.31
CA GLY A 865 -0.49 -12.05 4.99
C GLY A 865 0.14 -10.77 5.54
N ASP A 866 -0.67 -9.72 5.73
CA ASP A 866 -0.30 -8.48 6.43
C ASP A 866 -0.97 -8.39 7.81
N GLU A 867 -0.81 -7.28 8.54
CA GLU A 867 -1.46 -7.05 9.85
C GLU A 867 -3.01 -7.07 9.78
N ILE A 868 -3.62 -7.11 8.58
CA ILE A 868 -5.06 -7.02 8.34
C ILE A 868 -5.66 -8.38 7.90
N ALA A 869 -4.89 -9.22 7.18
CA ALA A 869 -5.25 -10.57 6.79
C ALA A 869 -4.14 -11.57 7.16
N GLU A 870 -3.97 -11.75 8.47
CA GLU A 870 -2.91 -12.56 9.08
C GLU A 870 -2.98 -14.03 8.59
N LEU A 871 -1.89 -14.53 7.98
CA LEU A 871 -1.73 -15.85 7.34
C LEU A 871 -2.55 -16.09 6.04
N GLY A 872 -3.05 -15.04 5.39
CA GLY A 872 -3.62 -15.12 4.05
C GLY A 872 -4.87 -16.00 3.93
N PHE A 873 -5.08 -16.57 2.75
CA PHE A 873 -6.20 -17.46 2.45
C PHE A 873 -6.20 -18.73 3.31
N ALA A 874 -5.03 -19.29 3.61
CA ALA A 874 -4.90 -20.47 4.45
C ALA A 874 -5.31 -20.21 5.91
N GLY A 875 -4.92 -19.07 6.48
CA GLY A 875 -5.39 -18.63 7.80
C GLY A 875 -6.90 -18.44 7.85
N LEU A 876 -7.48 -17.83 6.80
CA LEU A 876 -8.93 -17.65 6.69
C LEU A 876 -9.70 -18.96 6.47
N ALA A 877 -9.12 -19.94 5.78
CA ALA A 877 -9.71 -21.27 5.66
C ALA A 877 -9.84 -21.93 7.04
N VAL A 878 -8.78 -21.87 7.86
CA VAL A 878 -8.84 -22.37 9.25
C VAL A 878 -9.91 -21.63 10.05
N LYS A 879 -9.99 -20.30 9.90
CA LYS A 879 -11.07 -19.49 10.51
C LYS A 879 -12.47 -19.90 10.04
N ALA A 880 -12.65 -20.25 8.77
CA ALA A 880 -13.91 -20.71 8.21
C ALA A 880 -14.35 -22.08 8.75
N GLY A 881 -13.51 -22.70 9.58
CA GLY A 881 -13.76 -23.95 10.28
C GLY A 881 -13.05 -25.14 9.66
N VAL A 882 -12.12 -24.94 8.71
CA VAL A 882 -11.21 -26.01 8.29
C VAL A 882 -10.26 -26.31 9.45
N LYS A 883 -9.93 -27.58 9.70
CA LYS A 883 -8.95 -27.88 10.79
C LYS A 883 -7.52 -27.48 10.45
N SER A 884 -7.14 -27.66 9.19
CA SER A 884 -5.77 -27.44 8.71
C SER A 884 -5.79 -26.90 7.28
N ALA A 885 -4.95 -25.92 6.99
CA ALA A 885 -4.76 -25.41 5.64
C ALA A 885 -3.28 -25.45 5.24
N ILE A 886 -2.99 -25.78 3.99
CA ILE A 886 -1.67 -25.62 3.38
C ILE A 886 -1.76 -24.47 2.38
N GLY A 887 -0.81 -23.54 2.43
CA GLY A 887 -0.66 -22.45 1.45
C GLY A 887 0.78 -22.00 1.34
N SER A 888 1.10 -21.21 0.31
CA SER A 888 2.45 -20.73 0.04
C SER A 888 2.71 -19.32 0.58
N VAL A 889 3.91 -19.05 1.10
CA VAL A 889 4.32 -17.72 1.58
C VAL A 889 5.00 -16.84 0.52
N TRP A 890 5.19 -17.35 -0.71
CA TRP A 890 5.72 -16.61 -1.87
C TRP A 890 5.25 -17.23 -3.20
N GLU A 891 5.73 -16.69 -4.33
CA GLU A 891 5.45 -17.17 -5.69
C GLU A 891 6.12 -18.53 -5.98
N VAL A 892 5.37 -19.51 -6.48
CA VAL A 892 5.84 -20.89 -6.64
C VAL A 892 5.92 -21.32 -8.11
N SER A 893 6.86 -22.22 -8.43
CA SER A 893 6.95 -22.87 -9.77
C SER A 893 5.74 -23.79 -10.00
N ASP A 894 5.12 -23.72 -11.18
CA ASP A 894 3.99 -24.57 -11.59
C ASP A 894 4.38 -26.06 -11.53
N THR A 895 5.50 -26.44 -12.14
CA THR A 895 5.95 -27.84 -12.14
C THR A 895 6.60 -28.28 -10.83
N GLY A 896 7.23 -27.36 -10.10
CA GLY A 896 7.73 -27.62 -8.75
C GLY A 896 6.60 -27.91 -7.76
N THR A 897 5.49 -27.16 -7.88
CA THR A 897 4.29 -27.36 -7.06
C THR A 897 3.63 -28.70 -7.38
N LEU A 898 3.48 -29.06 -8.67
CA LEU A 898 3.04 -30.40 -9.08
C LEU A 898 3.88 -31.50 -8.41
N ALA A 899 5.20 -31.35 -8.39
CA ALA A 899 6.11 -32.32 -7.79
C ALA A 899 5.90 -32.45 -6.27
N LEU A 900 5.83 -31.31 -5.56
CA LEU A 900 5.61 -31.27 -4.12
C LEU A 900 4.24 -31.83 -3.74
N MET A 901 3.16 -31.41 -4.42
CA MET A 901 1.80 -31.86 -4.11
C MET A 901 1.62 -33.35 -4.39
N THR A 902 2.21 -33.86 -5.48
CA THR A 902 2.18 -35.30 -5.75
C THR A 902 2.83 -36.11 -4.63
N GLU A 903 4.02 -35.69 -4.19
CA GLU A 903 4.70 -36.38 -3.10
C GLU A 903 3.94 -36.19 -1.77
N PHE A 904 3.40 -35.00 -1.51
CA PHE A 904 2.59 -34.72 -0.32
C PHE A 904 1.41 -35.67 -0.21
N TYR A 905 0.60 -35.83 -1.27
CA TYR A 905 -0.54 -36.77 -1.23
C TYR A 905 -0.12 -38.24 -1.12
N THR A 906 1.04 -38.59 -1.71
CA THR A 906 1.64 -39.92 -1.56
C THR A 906 2.02 -40.20 -0.11
N GLN A 907 2.62 -39.21 0.56
CA GLN A 907 2.99 -39.29 1.97
C GLN A 907 1.78 -39.18 2.90
N LEU A 908 0.74 -38.42 2.53
CA LEU A 908 -0.47 -38.24 3.33
C LEU A 908 -1.24 -39.55 3.55
N LYS A 909 -1.13 -40.51 2.62
CA LYS A 909 -1.65 -41.87 2.80
C LYS A 909 -0.82 -42.74 3.74
N GLN A 910 0.47 -42.46 3.84
CA GLN A 910 1.43 -43.29 4.57
C GLN A 910 1.59 -42.81 6.01
N GLN A 911 1.81 -41.52 6.18
CA GLN A 911 2.10 -40.89 7.46
C GLN A 911 0.85 -40.76 8.34
N THR A 912 1.06 -40.66 9.64
CA THR A 912 -0.03 -40.52 10.62
C THR A 912 -0.58 -39.10 10.63
N THR A 913 0.30 -38.10 10.58
CA THR A 913 -0.06 -36.69 10.70
C THR A 913 0.17 -35.92 9.41
N LYS A 914 -0.61 -34.84 9.24
CA LYS A 914 -0.54 -33.97 8.06
C LYS A 914 0.83 -33.27 7.98
N ALA A 915 1.37 -32.81 9.10
CA ALA A 915 2.68 -32.16 9.14
C ALA A 915 3.83 -33.12 8.81
N GLU A 916 3.79 -34.38 9.25
CA GLU A 916 4.81 -35.35 8.85
C GLU A 916 4.72 -35.69 7.37
N ALA A 917 3.51 -35.76 6.79
CA ALA A 917 3.34 -35.93 5.35
C ALA A 917 3.96 -34.78 4.54
N LEU A 918 3.74 -33.53 4.95
CA LEU A 918 4.37 -32.36 4.33
C LEU A 918 5.89 -32.39 4.49
N ARG A 919 6.38 -32.71 5.70
CA ARG A 919 7.81 -32.85 5.97
C ARG A 919 8.47 -33.89 5.07
N GLN A 920 7.88 -35.07 4.92
CA GLN A 920 8.43 -36.12 4.05
C GLN A 920 8.48 -35.68 2.59
N ALA A 921 7.48 -34.96 2.11
CA ALA A 921 7.50 -34.39 0.76
C ALA A 921 8.62 -33.36 0.60
N GLN A 922 8.76 -32.42 1.54
CA GLN A 922 9.83 -31.43 1.55
C GLN A 922 11.22 -32.09 1.60
N LEU A 923 11.40 -33.13 2.41
CA LEU A 923 12.63 -33.90 2.48
C LEU A 923 12.94 -34.67 1.21
N ALA A 924 11.92 -35.17 0.51
CA ALA A 924 12.11 -35.87 -0.73
C ALA A 924 12.60 -34.92 -1.83
N LEU A 925 12.10 -33.68 -1.89
CA LEU A 925 12.61 -32.63 -2.75
C LEU A 925 14.03 -32.22 -2.36
N LEU A 926 14.25 -31.83 -1.10
CA LEU A 926 15.56 -31.43 -0.55
C LEU A 926 16.66 -32.47 -0.83
N LYS A 927 16.34 -33.77 -0.75
CA LYS A 927 17.31 -34.86 -0.96
C LYS A 927 17.39 -35.32 -2.42
N GLY A 928 16.74 -34.61 -3.36
CA GLY A 928 16.73 -34.95 -4.78
C GLY A 928 16.03 -36.28 -5.11
N LYS A 929 15.22 -36.82 -4.19
CA LYS A 929 14.42 -38.02 -4.43
C LYS A 929 13.19 -37.72 -5.28
N VAL A 930 12.65 -36.52 -5.13
CA VAL A 930 11.69 -35.92 -6.07
C VAL A 930 12.47 -34.99 -7.00
N ARG A 931 12.45 -35.29 -8.29
CA ARG A 931 13.25 -34.56 -9.29
C ARG A 931 12.63 -34.67 -10.68
N LYS A 932 13.00 -33.77 -11.59
CA LYS A 932 12.73 -33.99 -13.02
C LYS A 932 13.69 -35.07 -13.58
N SER A 933 13.24 -35.79 -14.59
CA SER A 933 14.12 -36.67 -15.39
C SER A 933 15.15 -35.87 -16.17
N GLU A 934 16.24 -36.50 -16.59
CA GLU A 934 17.32 -35.83 -17.34
C GLU A 934 16.84 -35.17 -18.65
N ASP A 935 15.81 -35.75 -19.27
CA ASP A 935 15.17 -35.22 -20.48
C ASP A 935 14.07 -34.17 -20.19
N GLY A 936 13.81 -33.87 -18.92
CA GLY A 936 12.78 -32.91 -18.48
C GLY A 936 11.34 -33.39 -18.65
N LYS A 937 11.10 -34.60 -19.18
CA LYS A 937 9.77 -35.08 -19.58
C LYS A 937 8.98 -35.76 -18.48
N LYS A 938 9.57 -36.02 -17.32
CA LYS A 938 8.90 -36.69 -16.20
C LYS A 938 9.28 -36.06 -14.87
N ILE A 939 8.35 -36.05 -13.94
CA ILE A 939 8.66 -35.93 -12.51
C ILE A 939 8.80 -37.35 -11.96
N ILE A 940 9.94 -37.60 -11.33
CA ILE A 940 10.26 -38.87 -10.66
C ILE A 940 10.12 -38.62 -9.16
N THR A 941 9.26 -39.39 -8.51
CA THR A 941 9.16 -39.48 -7.06
C THR A 941 9.59 -40.88 -6.60
N PRO A 942 9.74 -41.14 -5.28
CA PRO A 942 10.10 -42.47 -4.81
C PRO A 942 9.07 -43.56 -5.16
N GLN A 943 7.81 -43.20 -5.39
CA GLN A 943 6.72 -44.15 -5.66
C GLN A 943 6.12 -44.03 -7.06
N LEU A 944 6.27 -42.88 -7.74
CA LEU A 944 5.57 -42.57 -8.98
C LEU A 944 6.50 -41.96 -10.03
N GLN A 945 6.15 -42.17 -11.30
CA GLN A 945 6.69 -41.43 -12.43
C GLN A 945 5.54 -40.74 -13.17
N ILE A 946 5.59 -39.41 -13.21
CA ILE A 946 4.51 -38.58 -13.73
C ILE A 946 4.99 -38.03 -15.07
N SER A 947 4.28 -38.35 -16.15
CA SER A 947 4.60 -37.82 -17.48
C SER A 947 4.22 -36.35 -17.56
N LEU A 948 5.15 -35.53 -18.05
CA LEU A 948 4.94 -34.13 -18.45
C LEU A 948 4.78 -34.00 -19.98
N GLU A 949 4.69 -35.13 -20.70
CA GLU A 949 4.46 -35.13 -22.14
C GLU A 949 3.14 -34.43 -22.48
N GLY A 950 3.20 -33.46 -23.39
CA GLY A 950 2.06 -32.62 -23.77
C GLY A 950 1.96 -31.30 -23.01
N LEU A 951 2.84 -31.02 -22.05
CA LEU A 951 3.03 -29.68 -21.49
C LEU A 951 3.89 -28.80 -22.43
N PRO A 952 3.77 -27.45 -22.35
CA PRO A 952 4.60 -26.53 -23.15
C PRO A 952 6.09 -26.69 -22.88
N GLU A 953 6.94 -26.32 -23.84
CA GLU A 953 8.40 -26.49 -23.78
C GLU A 953 9.02 -25.82 -22.53
N GLY A 954 8.48 -24.69 -22.08
CA GLY A 954 8.91 -24.02 -20.85
C GLY A 954 8.74 -24.85 -19.57
N ALA A 955 7.75 -25.76 -19.52
CA ALA A 955 7.55 -26.67 -18.38
C ALA A 955 8.58 -27.82 -18.34
N LEU A 956 9.27 -28.06 -19.45
CA LEU A 956 10.27 -29.12 -19.61
C LEU A 956 11.69 -28.66 -19.26
N ILE A 957 11.88 -27.37 -18.93
CA ILE A 957 13.17 -26.84 -18.52
C ILE A 957 13.62 -27.57 -17.24
N PRO A 958 14.87 -28.08 -17.17
CA PRO A 958 15.41 -28.69 -15.97
C PRO A 958 15.38 -27.72 -14.78
N GLU A 959 14.87 -28.19 -13.65
CA GLU A 959 14.78 -27.44 -12.39
C GLU A 959 15.43 -28.27 -11.27
N ASP A 960 16.28 -27.66 -10.46
CA ASP A 960 16.82 -28.30 -9.26
C ASP A 960 15.82 -28.16 -8.10
N LEU A 961 14.93 -29.13 -8.00
CA LEU A 961 13.87 -29.16 -6.99
C LEU A 961 14.41 -29.29 -5.55
N SER A 962 15.72 -29.45 -5.33
CA SER A 962 16.32 -29.50 -4.00
C SER A 962 16.45 -28.13 -3.33
N HIS A 963 16.40 -27.04 -4.10
CA HIS A 963 16.48 -25.69 -3.56
C HIS A 963 15.24 -25.32 -2.71
N PRO A 964 15.39 -24.60 -1.57
CA PRO A 964 14.27 -24.21 -0.69
C PRO A 964 13.12 -23.48 -1.38
N PHE A 965 13.39 -22.75 -2.46
CA PHE A 965 12.38 -22.13 -3.31
C PHE A 965 11.21 -23.08 -3.66
N TYR A 966 11.50 -24.38 -3.87
CA TYR A 966 10.51 -25.36 -4.32
C TYR A 966 9.74 -26.05 -3.20
N TRP A 967 10.31 -26.18 -1.99
CA TRP A 967 9.70 -26.97 -0.91
C TRP A 967 9.40 -26.18 0.36
N ALA A 968 10.12 -25.09 0.63
CA ALA A 968 9.91 -24.25 1.80
C ALA A 968 8.73 -23.27 1.76
N PRO A 969 8.14 -22.85 0.60
CA PRO A 969 7.05 -21.87 0.63
C PRO A 969 5.78 -22.42 1.27
N PHE A 970 5.52 -23.72 1.12
CA PHE A 970 4.29 -24.33 1.59
C PHE A 970 4.39 -24.63 3.09
N THR A 971 3.51 -23.97 3.84
CA THR A 971 3.41 -24.12 5.29
C THR A 971 2.03 -24.62 5.69
N MET A 972 1.98 -25.35 6.81
CA MET A 972 0.74 -25.83 7.39
C MET A 972 0.26 -24.84 8.45
N ILE A 973 -1.00 -24.42 8.34
CA ILE A 973 -1.66 -23.50 9.26
C ILE A 973 -2.82 -24.25 9.93
N GLY A 974 -2.97 -24.10 11.25
CA GLY A 974 -4.04 -24.75 12.02
C GLY A 974 -3.53 -25.97 12.79
N ASN A 975 -4.31 -27.06 12.81
CA ASN A 975 -3.93 -28.30 13.50
C ASN A 975 -3.00 -29.16 12.61
N PRO A 976 -1.73 -29.39 12.97
CA PRO A 976 -0.81 -30.18 12.15
C PRO A 976 -1.02 -31.70 12.22
N TRP A 977 -1.83 -32.20 13.17
CA TRP A 977 -1.95 -33.61 13.52
C TRP A 977 -3.10 -34.31 12.78
#